data_AF-A0A8W8M9H6-F1
#
_entry.id   AF-A0A8W8M9H6-F1
#
_cell.length_a   1.000
_cell.length_b   1.000
_cell.length_c   1.000
_cell.angle_alpha   90.00
_cell.angle_beta   90.00
_cell.angle_gamma   90.00
#
_symmetry.space_group_name_H-M   'P 1'
#
loop_
_entity.id
_entity.type
_entity.pdbx_description
1 polymer ?
#
loop_
_entity_poly.entity_id
_entity_poly.type
_entity_poly.pdbx_seq_one_letter_code
_entity_poly.pdbx_strand_id
1 'polypeptide(L)'
;MQTLQDKIESLEKRIEEKGKNQSVLEGHRFANTQRSGKVKCYKCSEEGHIRRNCPKLKRERDSSTRRSEQPKEGNARRIRGKQRRKNRKSSKGNVGASNLCEEAGIFIDSEVNGLKTKLLIDTGASLTLLSKRIYDNLPDKPVLEESRQVITSASGSRLCQHGKADFVIEIGRSRETVKLMVADISVDGILGLDFLRACKGDINFEQSSLKLNNEECRFSWEGTLGCYRVTADKDVCLPPRSEVVIQAKVPGENTFGSADYLVEAEPKFLESGRALVGRALVKGHNIVPVCLMNITESVQQIHGGTLIAKMTAVEEQNASAGEAENSAKGLRSDLRELFDKCKLNLSPAQFSKDKTQLSNWMSRDSQFDLLYKLSRDGVSPHRFHELCDNKGPTVTIFYNTESNVYGGYLSDSWGSTGDWCTDQRAFLFKLYSAGNWKPKKCPYICKETHYKADYCGPWFFSLPSFNSQKEEILSRKNYYHLNIDSFFDGKRFDMNGETARSVANGHNNVTDLEVYMVKDAELNLPCRETPEWNIQTMKELKDFVVRYEPLEEINIQEVNILLLGQVGAGKSSFINTINSIFKGEISSRACSGSEEYCITKKFEKFRIRDHSTKKYLRFRICDTHGVKEGLFINRMDLGYILDGHLPNYYKFQEFSVKTFTKGFVEKPTVGEKMHVVAFVLDSTSLDFLSKNVLSALWKMKSVVVERGIPHVVLLTHIDKICYLEIDNVQKVFTSAPIETAVNKAARTIGIPRSHVLPVKNYEKETLLKTNINILTLTTLRRLLMFADDFLENQNDQEQENAQI
;
A
#
# COMPACT_ATOMS: atom_id res chain seq x y z
N MET A 1 -41.94 30.03 29.48
CA MET A 1 -42.00 28.57 29.71
C MET A 1 -43.28 27.94 29.16
N GLN A 2 -44.45 28.61 29.24
CA GLN A 2 -45.70 28.12 28.63
C GLN A 2 -45.61 27.80 27.12
N THR A 3 -44.94 28.64 26.34
CA THR A 3 -44.82 28.48 24.87
C THR A 3 -43.92 27.33 24.40
N LEU A 4 -43.12 26.73 25.29
CA LEU A 4 -42.32 25.54 24.99
C LEU A 4 -43.09 24.25 25.31
N GLN A 5 -43.93 24.27 26.35
CA GLN A 5 -44.82 23.15 26.68
C GLN A 5 -45.88 22.93 25.60
N ASP A 6 -46.49 23.99 25.07
CA ASP A 6 -47.49 23.87 23.98
C ASP A 6 -46.89 23.29 22.69
N LYS A 7 -45.60 23.53 22.43
CA LYS A 7 -44.88 22.98 21.26
C LYS A 7 -44.50 21.52 21.44
N ILE A 8 -44.21 21.09 22.67
CA ILE A 8 -43.91 19.70 23.00
C ILE A 8 -45.20 18.86 22.91
N GLU A 9 -46.31 19.34 23.47
CA GLU A 9 -47.62 18.68 23.35
C GLU A 9 -48.10 18.56 21.89
N SER A 10 -47.84 19.59 21.06
CA SER A 10 -48.14 19.56 19.63
C SER A 10 -47.30 18.52 18.86
N LEU A 11 -46.06 18.29 19.27
CA LEU A 11 -45.17 17.30 18.65
C LEU A 11 -45.50 15.88 19.10
N GLU A 12 -45.87 15.68 20.36
CA GLU A 12 -46.31 14.39 20.91
C GLU A 12 -47.61 13.91 20.24
N LYS A 13 -48.57 14.81 20.00
CA LYS A 13 -49.80 14.50 19.24
C LYS A 13 -49.53 14.04 17.81
N ARG A 14 -48.53 14.61 17.13
CA ARG A 14 -48.14 14.24 15.75
C ARG A 14 -47.37 12.92 15.67
N ILE A 15 -46.76 12.48 16.77
CA ILE A 15 -46.09 11.19 16.89
C ILE A 15 -47.13 10.09 17.16
N GLU A 16 -48.14 10.35 17.99
CA GLU A 16 -49.27 9.41 18.19
C GLU A 16 -50.14 9.20 16.95
N GLU A 17 -50.37 10.25 16.14
CA GLU A 17 -51.11 10.11 14.88
C GLU A 17 -50.34 9.29 13.81
N LYS A 18 -49.00 9.30 13.86
CA LYS A 18 -48.16 8.50 12.96
C LYS A 18 -47.90 7.07 13.47
N GLY A 19 -48.08 6.83 14.77
CA GLY A 19 -47.93 5.51 15.41
C GLY A 19 -49.11 4.56 15.21
N LYS A 20 -50.26 5.03 14.71
CA LYS A 20 -51.46 4.19 14.50
C LYS A 20 -51.51 3.38 13.20
N ASN A 21 -50.47 3.45 12.34
CA ASN A 21 -50.46 2.75 11.04
C ASN A 21 -49.38 1.67 10.88
N GLN A 22 -48.80 1.12 11.95
CA GLN A 22 -47.81 0.04 11.79
C GLN A 22 -47.73 -0.97 12.95
N SER A 23 -48.72 -1.87 13.02
CA SER A 23 -48.65 -3.26 13.54
C SER A 23 -50.10 -3.77 13.44
N VAL A 24 -50.47 -4.84 12.73
CA VAL A 24 -50.32 -6.28 13.03
C VAL A 24 -50.68 -6.99 11.69
N LEU A 25 -49.96 -7.98 11.16
CA LEU A 25 -50.22 -9.42 11.39
C LEU A 25 -49.28 -10.28 10.52
N GLU A 26 -48.53 -11.17 11.17
CA GLU A 26 -48.21 -12.49 10.60
C GLU A 26 -49.47 -13.37 10.63
N GLY A 27 -49.64 -14.23 9.62
CA GLY A 27 -50.65 -15.31 9.69
C GLY A 27 -51.33 -15.64 8.36
N HIS A 28 -50.67 -16.48 7.57
CA HIS A 28 -51.21 -17.48 6.64
C HIS A 28 -52.64 -17.38 6.04
N ARG A 29 -52.64 -17.56 4.71
CA ARG A 29 -53.45 -18.49 3.88
C ARG A 29 -54.66 -17.94 3.06
N PHE A 30 -54.53 -18.27 1.76
CA PHE A 30 -55.52 -18.60 0.73
C PHE A 30 -56.23 -17.51 -0.11
N ALA A 31 -56.09 -17.76 -1.43
CA ALA A 31 -57.08 -17.64 -2.50
C ALA A 31 -57.30 -16.28 -3.18
N ASN A 32 -56.64 -16.16 -4.35
CA ASN A 32 -57.24 -15.86 -5.65
C ASN A 32 -58.40 -14.85 -5.71
N THR A 33 -58.15 -13.71 -6.34
CA THR A 33 -59.04 -13.22 -7.41
C THR A 33 -58.22 -12.52 -8.50
N GLN A 34 -58.57 -12.88 -9.72
CA GLN A 34 -57.88 -12.62 -10.97
C GLN A 34 -57.95 -11.14 -11.37
N ARG A 35 -56.82 -10.57 -11.78
CA ARG A 35 -56.78 -9.66 -12.94
C ARG A 35 -55.68 -10.10 -13.90
N SER A 36 -56.16 -10.50 -15.07
CA SER A 36 -55.51 -11.12 -16.20
C SER A 36 -54.55 -10.17 -16.92
N GLY A 37 -53.25 -10.40 -16.75
CA GLY A 37 -52.21 -9.96 -17.68
C GLY A 37 -51.39 -11.19 -18.06
N LYS A 38 -51.59 -11.73 -19.26
CA LYS A 38 -50.88 -12.91 -19.78
C LYS A 38 -49.37 -12.64 -19.82
N VAL A 39 -48.65 -13.08 -18.79
CA VAL A 39 -47.19 -12.97 -18.75
C VAL A 39 -46.60 -13.94 -19.79
N LYS A 40 -46.05 -13.37 -20.86
CA LYS A 40 -45.34 -14.10 -21.91
C LYS A 40 -43.87 -14.23 -21.55
N CYS A 41 -43.33 -15.42 -21.75
CA CYS A 41 -41.91 -15.66 -21.53
C CYS A 41 -41.05 -14.89 -22.56
N TYR A 42 -40.16 -14.01 -22.11
CA TYR A 42 -39.20 -13.26 -22.96
C TYR A 42 -38.17 -14.12 -23.71
N LYS A 43 -38.31 -15.45 -23.73
CA LYS A 43 -37.46 -16.35 -24.52
C LYS A 43 -38.26 -17.23 -25.48
N CYS A 44 -39.33 -17.88 -25.02
CA CYS A 44 -40.14 -18.75 -25.89
C CYS A 44 -41.46 -18.12 -26.35
N SER A 45 -41.80 -16.94 -25.83
CA SER A 45 -43.04 -16.20 -26.11
C SER A 45 -44.34 -16.91 -25.75
N GLU A 46 -44.26 -18.08 -25.10
CA GLU A 46 -45.41 -18.82 -24.58
C GLU A 46 -45.88 -18.24 -23.24
N GLU A 47 -47.20 -18.28 -23.02
CA GLU A 47 -47.88 -17.68 -21.87
C GLU A 47 -47.80 -18.60 -20.64
N GLY A 48 -47.73 -18.03 -19.44
CA GLY A 48 -47.83 -18.77 -18.17
C GLY A 48 -46.51 -18.94 -17.40
N HIS A 49 -45.39 -18.43 -17.90
CA HIS A 49 -44.12 -18.41 -17.16
C HIS A 49 -43.20 -17.26 -17.62
N ILE A 50 -42.27 -16.83 -16.76
CA ILE A 50 -41.21 -15.86 -17.10
C ILE A 50 -39.91 -16.57 -17.49
N ARG A 51 -39.00 -15.87 -18.18
CA ARG A 51 -37.75 -16.42 -18.75
C ARG A 51 -36.98 -17.36 -17.81
N ARG A 52 -36.84 -17.02 -16.53
CA ARG A 52 -36.11 -17.85 -15.54
C ARG A 52 -36.70 -19.26 -15.34
N ASN A 53 -37.99 -19.45 -15.62
CA ASN A 53 -38.71 -20.71 -15.46
C ASN A 53 -39.09 -21.33 -16.81
N CYS A 54 -38.44 -20.90 -17.91
CA CYS A 54 -38.79 -21.37 -19.24
C CYS A 54 -38.38 -22.83 -19.47
N PRO A 55 -39.31 -23.73 -19.85
CA PRO A 55 -39.00 -25.13 -20.13
C PRO A 55 -37.98 -25.30 -21.26
N LYS A 56 -37.97 -24.40 -22.25
CA LYS A 56 -36.97 -24.39 -23.33
C LYS A 56 -35.56 -24.01 -22.82
N LEU A 57 -35.45 -23.19 -21.76
CA LEU A 57 -34.17 -22.86 -21.11
C LEU A 57 -33.61 -24.04 -20.29
N LYS A 58 -34.47 -24.84 -19.66
CA LYS A 58 -34.05 -26.07 -18.98
C LYS A 58 -33.64 -27.16 -19.97
N ARG A 59 -34.41 -27.36 -21.05
CA ARG A 59 -34.05 -28.32 -22.10
C ARG A 59 -32.75 -27.98 -22.84
N GLU A 60 -32.44 -26.69 -23.06
CA GLU A 60 -31.16 -26.28 -23.66
C GLU A 60 -29.94 -26.46 -22.75
N ARG A 61 -30.12 -26.38 -21.41
CA ARG A 61 -29.05 -26.75 -20.47
C ARG A 61 -28.82 -28.25 -20.42
N ASP A 62 -29.87 -29.05 -20.54
CA ASP A 62 -29.79 -30.50 -20.50
C ASP A 62 -29.38 -31.11 -21.88
N SER A 63 -29.52 -30.39 -22.99
CA SER A 63 -29.12 -30.83 -24.33
C SER A 63 -27.67 -30.49 -24.74
N SER A 64 -26.94 -29.64 -23.99
CA SER A 64 -25.49 -29.46 -24.16
C SER A 64 -24.64 -30.62 -23.61
N THR A 65 -25.28 -31.59 -22.97
CA THR A 65 -24.67 -32.81 -22.44
C THR A 65 -25.47 -34.04 -22.89
N ARG A 66 -25.45 -34.36 -24.21
CA ARG A 66 -25.37 -35.74 -24.80
C ARG A 66 -25.71 -35.79 -26.31
N ARG A 67 -24.64 -35.86 -27.12
CA ARG A 67 -24.35 -36.68 -28.32
C ARG A 67 -25.11 -36.52 -29.67
N SER A 68 -24.32 -36.25 -30.72
CA SER A 68 -24.28 -36.99 -32.01
C SER A 68 -22.95 -36.65 -32.75
N GLU A 69 -22.04 -37.60 -33.02
CA GLU A 69 -22.02 -38.38 -34.26
C GLU A 69 -23.29 -39.23 -34.50
N GLN A 70 -23.77 -39.19 -35.75
CA GLN A 70 -24.58 -40.25 -36.35
C GLN A 70 -24.00 -40.61 -37.74
N PRO A 71 -24.05 -41.89 -38.16
CA PRO A 71 -23.57 -42.36 -39.46
C PRO A 71 -24.71 -42.46 -40.49
N LYS A 72 -24.37 -42.37 -41.78
CA LYS A 72 -25.12 -43.04 -42.87
C LYS A 72 -24.17 -43.58 -43.95
N GLU A 73 -24.60 -44.72 -44.48
CA GLU A 73 -23.92 -45.72 -45.28
C GLU A 73 -23.80 -45.39 -46.78
N GLY A 74 -22.85 -46.09 -47.45
CA GLY A 74 -23.14 -46.81 -48.70
C GLY A 74 -22.68 -46.18 -50.04
N ASN A 75 -21.52 -46.60 -50.57
CA ASN A 75 -21.48 -47.59 -51.66
C ASN A 75 -20.05 -47.97 -52.09
N ALA A 76 -19.92 -49.23 -52.50
CA ALA A 76 -18.68 -49.94 -52.77
C ALA A 76 -18.06 -49.66 -54.16
N ARG A 77 -16.72 -49.81 -54.26
CA ARG A 77 -16.06 -50.73 -55.20
C ARG A 77 -14.56 -50.92 -54.88
N ARG A 78 -14.18 -52.20 -54.80
CA ARG A 78 -12.82 -52.75 -54.63
C ARG A 78 -11.91 -52.39 -55.81
N ILE A 79 -10.62 -52.10 -55.56
CA ILE A 79 -9.45 -52.83 -56.12
C ILE A 79 -8.31 -52.82 -55.08
N ARG A 80 -7.74 -54.00 -54.83
CA ARG A 80 -6.56 -54.28 -53.97
C ARG A 80 -5.26 -53.85 -54.67
N GLY A 81 -4.29 -53.34 -53.90
CA GLY A 81 -2.89 -53.34 -54.32
C GLY A 81 -1.91 -52.55 -53.46
N LYS A 82 -1.31 -53.22 -52.47
CA LYS A 82 0.01 -52.99 -51.85
C LYS A 82 0.24 -51.83 -50.84
N GLN A 83 0.30 -52.27 -49.57
CA GLN A 83 1.23 -51.90 -48.49
C GLN A 83 1.89 -50.50 -48.48
N ARG A 84 1.58 -49.71 -47.43
CA ARG A 84 2.61 -49.04 -46.62
C ARG A 84 2.11 -48.78 -45.18
N ARG A 85 3.05 -48.95 -44.23
CA ARG A 85 2.88 -49.08 -42.77
C ARG A 85 2.22 -47.87 -42.08
N LYS A 86 1.46 -48.18 -41.02
CA LYS A 86 0.98 -47.26 -39.96
C LYS A 86 2.16 -46.65 -39.20
N ASN A 87 2.09 -45.35 -38.90
CA ASN A 87 2.94 -44.70 -37.89
C ASN A 87 2.12 -44.32 -36.63
N ARG A 88 2.77 -44.49 -35.47
CA ARG A 88 2.24 -44.51 -34.10
C ARG A 88 1.85 -43.12 -33.55
N LYS A 89 0.90 -43.15 -32.58
CA LYS A 89 0.57 -42.08 -31.63
C LYS A 89 1.78 -41.72 -30.74
N SER A 90 2.01 -40.44 -30.46
CA SER A 90 3.05 -39.92 -29.54
C SER A 90 2.62 -40.05 -28.07
N SER A 91 3.50 -40.56 -27.21
CA SER A 91 3.35 -40.68 -25.75
C SER A 91 3.58 -39.34 -25.03
N LYS A 92 2.81 -39.05 -23.98
CA LYS A 92 3.06 -37.93 -23.03
C LYS A 92 3.68 -38.50 -21.74
N GLY A 93 4.68 -37.83 -21.17
CA GLY A 93 5.33 -38.23 -19.91
C GLY A 93 5.09 -37.17 -18.82
N ASN A 94 4.84 -37.62 -17.59
CA ASN A 94 4.67 -36.75 -16.42
C ASN A 94 5.92 -36.84 -15.51
N VAL A 95 6.37 -35.73 -14.93
CA VAL A 95 7.57 -35.67 -14.07
C VAL A 95 7.36 -34.78 -12.84
N GLY A 96 7.81 -35.18 -11.65
CA GLY A 96 7.77 -34.34 -10.45
C GLY A 96 8.94 -33.37 -10.37
N ALA A 97 8.78 -32.14 -10.87
CA ALA A 97 9.59 -30.99 -10.44
C ALA A 97 8.84 -29.70 -10.77
N SER A 98 8.25 -29.08 -9.75
CA SER A 98 7.77 -27.70 -9.81
C SER A 98 8.56 -26.84 -8.85
N ASN A 99 9.02 -25.68 -9.31
CA ASN A 99 9.77 -24.68 -8.56
C ASN A 99 9.10 -24.35 -7.21
N LEU A 100 9.62 -24.90 -6.12
CA LEU A 100 9.45 -24.45 -4.74
C LEU A 100 10.63 -25.02 -3.94
N CYS A 101 11.34 -24.16 -3.21
CA CYS A 101 12.31 -24.60 -2.21
C CYS A 101 11.64 -25.51 -1.17
N GLU A 102 12.41 -26.48 -0.67
CA GLU A 102 12.14 -27.30 0.53
C GLU A 102 11.04 -28.38 0.45
N GLU A 103 10.90 -29.07 -0.68
CA GLU A 103 10.20 -30.37 -0.66
C GLU A 103 11.18 -31.48 -0.21
N ALA A 104 10.76 -32.31 0.76
CA ALA A 104 11.54 -33.47 1.20
C ALA A 104 11.71 -34.46 0.04
N GLY A 105 12.94 -34.73 -0.34
CA GLY A 105 13.32 -35.60 -1.44
C GLY A 105 14.38 -36.62 -1.03
N ILE A 106 14.36 -37.78 -1.69
CA ILE A 106 15.38 -38.82 -1.52
C ILE A 106 16.42 -38.62 -2.60
N PHE A 107 17.66 -38.38 -2.22
CA PHE A 107 18.75 -38.12 -3.16
C PHE A 107 19.83 -39.18 -3.09
N ILE A 108 20.44 -39.48 -4.22
CA ILE A 108 21.56 -40.41 -4.32
C ILE A 108 22.74 -39.79 -5.03
N ASP A 109 23.93 -40.01 -4.50
CA ASP A 109 25.17 -39.60 -5.14
C ASP A 109 25.44 -40.49 -6.36
N SER A 110 25.82 -39.86 -7.45
CA SER A 110 25.99 -40.50 -8.76
C SER A 110 27.06 -39.80 -9.57
N GLU A 111 27.43 -40.40 -10.69
CA GLU A 111 28.31 -39.81 -11.69
C GLU A 111 27.69 -39.96 -13.08
N VAL A 112 27.46 -38.84 -13.77
CA VAL A 112 26.87 -38.81 -15.12
C VAL A 112 27.98 -38.41 -16.09
N ASN A 113 28.33 -39.30 -17.03
CA ASN A 113 29.44 -39.10 -18.00
C ASN A 113 30.73 -38.56 -17.35
N GLY A 114 31.10 -39.06 -16.17
CA GLY A 114 32.32 -38.63 -15.47
C GLY A 114 32.16 -37.40 -14.56
N LEU A 115 30.96 -36.81 -14.50
CA LEU A 115 30.68 -35.65 -13.64
C LEU A 115 29.89 -36.09 -12.41
N LYS A 116 30.42 -35.82 -11.21
CA LYS A 116 29.72 -36.09 -9.95
C LYS A 116 28.45 -35.26 -9.85
N THR A 117 27.33 -35.92 -9.59
CA THR A 117 25.99 -35.34 -9.57
C THR A 117 25.15 -35.96 -8.46
N LYS A 118 24.19 -35.18 -7.93
CA LYS A 118 23.26 -35.68 -6.91
C LYS A 118 21.84 -35.77 -7.47
N LEU A 119 21.36 -37.00 -7.70
CA LEU A 119 20.09 -37.22 -8.40
C LEU A 119 18.95 -37.47 -7.42
N LEU A 120 17.79 -36.86 -7.69
CA LEU A 120 16.56 -37.09 -6.94
C LEU A 120 15.91 -38.42 -7.39
N ILE A 121 15.59 -39.30 -6.44
CA ILE A 121 14.82 -40.52 -6.69
C ILE A 121 13.33 -40.16 -6.64
N ASP A 122 12.66 -40.19 -7.80
CA ASP A 122 11.23 -39.87 -7.93
C ASP A 122 10.48 -41.02 -8.62
N THR A 123 9.78 -41.84 -7.82
CA THR A 123 8.93 -42.92 -8.33
C THR A 123 7.67 -42.42 -9.05
N GLY A 124 7.31 -41.14 -8.88
CA GLY A 124 6.24 -40.45 -9.59
C GLY A 124 6.65 -39.93 -10.97
N ALA A 125 7.95 -39.82 -11.25
CA ALA A 125 8.47 -39.46 -12.56
C ALA A 125 8.44 -40.67 -13.50
N SER A 126 7.81 -40.51 -14.67
CA SER A 126 7.80 -41.57 -15.69
C SER A 126 9.10 -41.65 -16.50
N LEU A 127 9.90 -40.59 -16.48
CA LEU A 127 11.12 -40.43 -17.29
C LEU A 127 12.26 -39.90 -16.42
N THR A 128 13.47 -40.35 -16.73
CA THR A 128 14.69 -39.84 -16.10
C THR A 128 15.17 -38.58 -16.81
N LEU A 129 15.38 -37.50 -16.05
CA LEU A 129 15.75 -36.17 -16.55
C LEU A 129 17.13 -35.74 -16.06
N LEU A 130 17.82 -34.97 -16.88
CA LEU A 130 19.05 -34.27 -16.52
C LEU A 130 18.85 -32.76 -16.65
N SER A 131 19.33 -31.98 -15.68
CA SER A 131 19.26 -30.53 -15.78
C SER A 131 20.15 -30.02 -16.92
N LYS A 132 19.68 -28.98 -17.60
CA LYS A 132 20.49 -28.27 -18.59
C LYS A 132 21.84 -27.82 -18.01
N ARG A 133 21.84 -27.36 -16.75
CA ARG A 133 23.06 -26.95 -16.04
C ARG A 133 24.10 -28.07 -15.97
N ILE A 134 23.69 -29.28 -15.62
CA ILE A 134 24.61 -30.42 -15.54
C ILE A 134 25.07 -30.82 -16.94
N TYR A 135 24.16 -30.91 -17.91
CA TYR A 135 24.50 -31.18 -19.31
C TYR A 135 25.55 -30.20 -19.86
N ASP A 136 25.39 -28.90 -19.59
CA ASP A 136 26.30 -27.85 -20.04
C ASP A 136 27.69 -27.92 -19.38
N ASN A 137 27.84 -28.66 -18.28
CA ASN A 137 29.11 -28.84 -17.58
C ASN A 137 29.74 -30.23 -17.79
N LEU A 138 29.14 -31.09 -18.61
CA LEU A 138 29.72 -32.40 -18.90
C LEU A 138 31.05 -32.26 -19.66
N PRO A 139 32.08 -33.03 -19.28
CA PRO A 139 33.37 -33.03 -19.97
C PRO A 139 33.28 -33.59 -21.39
N ASP A 140 32.42 -34.60 -21.60
CA ASP A 140 32.06 -35.13 -22.91
C ASP A 140 30.55 -35.04 -23.13
N LYS A 141 30.12 -34.07 -23.95
CA LYS A 141 28.71 -33.74 -24.18
C LYS A 141 28.15 -34.56 -25.33
N PRO A 142 27.21 -35.50 -25.08
CA PRO A 142 26.58 -36.23 -26.17
C PRO A 142 25.65 -35.29 -26.95
N VAL A 143 25.57 -35.49 -28.27
CA VAL A 143 24.72 -34.67 -29.15
C VAL A 143 23.24 -34.96 -28.87
N LEU A 144 22.45 -33.90 -28.60
CA LEU A 144 21.03 -34.04 -28.31
C LEU A 144 20.21 -34.29 -29.58
N GLU A 145 19.43 -35.36 -29.57
CA GLU A 145 18.40 -35.65 -30.56
C GLU A 145 17.15 -34.81 -30.26
N GLU A 146 16.52 -34.27 -31.32
CA GLU A 146 15.24 -33.57 -31.19
C GLU A 146 14.13 -34.53 -30.71
N SER A 147 13.44 -34.16 -29.63
CA SER A 147 12.32 -34.92 -29.09
C SER A 147 11.02 -34.14 -29.26
N ARG A 148 10.00 -34.79 -29.83
CA ARG A 148 8.62 -34.25 -29.94
C ARG A 148 7.73 -34.65 -28.77
N GLN A 149 8.28 -35.38 -27.80
CA GLN A 149 7.54 -35.75 -26.59
C GLN A 149 7.27 -34.48 -25.77
N VAL A 150 6.04 -34.30 -25.30
CA VAL A 150 5.72 -33.17 -24.41
C VAL A 150 5.84 -33.68 -22.98
N ILE A 151 6.74 -33.08 -22.20
CA ILE A 151 6.88 -33.35 -20.78
C ILE A 151 6.07 -32.32 -19.99
N THR A 152 5.24 -32.84 -19.08
CA THR A 152 4.47 -32.04 -18.13
C THR A 152 4.92 -32.35 -16.71
N SER A 153 5.07 -31.31 -15.89
CA SER A 153 5.36 -31.51 -14.48
C SER A 153 4.14 -32.12 -13.76
N ALA A 154 4.32 -32.63 -12.53
CA ALA A 154 3.25 -33.07 -11.65
C ALA A 154 2.22 -31.95 -11.37
N SER A 155 2.61 -30.68 -11.53
CA SER A 155 1.71 -29.53 -11.40
C SER A 155 0.95 -29.18 -12.69
N GLY A 156 1.12 -29.94 -13.76
CA GLY A 156 0.49 -29.73 -15.07
C GLY A 156 1.15 -28.64 -15.94
N SER A 157 2.24 -28.01 -15.48
CA SER A 157 3.02 -27.06 -16.28
C SER A 157 3.87 -27.80 -17.31
N ARG A 158 4.17 -27.17 -18.45
CA ARG A 158 5.08 -27.75 -19.45
C ARG A 158 6.53 -27.46 -19.04
N LEU A 159 7.38 -28.49 -19.08
CA LEU A 159 8.82 -28.32 -18.88
C LEU A 159 9.48 -27.94 -20.21
N CYS A 160 10.44 -27.00 -20.15
CA CYS A 160 11.28 -26.63 -21.29
C CYS A 160 12.34 -27.74 -21.51
N GLN A 161 12.25 -28.44 -22.63
CA GLN A 161 13.17 -29.53 -22.99
C GLN A 161 14.15 -29.09 -24.09
N HIS A 162 15.39 -29.56 -24.02
CA HIS A 162 16.47 -29.23 -24.95
C HIS A 162 16.83 -30.39 -25.89
N GLY A 163 16.37 -31.60 -25.58
CA GLY A 163 16.55 -32.80 -26.41
C GLY A 163 16.86 -34.02 -25.55
N LYS A 164 17.17 -35.16 -26.20
CA LYS A 164 17.49 -36.43 -25.52
C LYS A 164 18.77 -37.04 -26.07
N ALA A 165 19.54 -37.71 -25.23
CA ALA A 165 20.74 -38.43 -25.64
C ALA A 165 21.01 -39.61 -24.69
N ASP A 166 21.94 -40.48 -25.07
CA ASP A 166 22.40 -41.58 -24.22
C ASP A 166 23.49 -41.07 -23.27
N PHE A 167 23.30 -41.32 -21.97
CA PHE A 167 24.23 -40.97 -20.92
C PHE A 167 24.60 -42.20 -20.11
N VAL A 168 25.83 -42.24 -19.63
CA VAL A 168 26.31 -43.24 -18.69
C VAL A 168 26.10 -42.70 -17.28
N ILE A 169 25.27 -43.38 -16.50
CA ILE A 169 25.04 -43.08 -15.08
C ILE A 169 25.72 -44.17 -14.24
N GLU A 170 26.55 -43.73 -13.30
CA GLU A 170 27.20 -44.58 -12.32
C GLU A 170 26.67 -44.26 -10.92
N ILE A 171 26.17 -45.27 -10.22
CA ILE A 171 25.69 -45.17 -8.83
C ILE A 171 26.28 -46.36 -8.07
N GLY A 172 27.17 -46.09 -7.12
CA GLY A 172 27.97 -47.16 -6.51
C GLY A 172 28.88 -47.83 -7.55
N ARG A 173 28.79 -49.16 -7.70
CA ARG A 173 29.45 -49.94 -8.75
C ARG A 173 28.52 -50.27 -9.92
N SER A 174 27.27 -49.81 -9.88
CA SER A 174 26.30 -50.01 -10.94
C SER A 174 26.47 -48.94 -12.00
N ARG A 175 26.75 -49.37 -13.24
CA ARG A 175 27.01 -48.51 -14.38
C ARG A 175 26.06 -48.85 -15.51
N GLU A 176 25.21 -47.90 -15.90
CA GLU A 176 24.16 -48.12 -16.89
C GLU A 176 24.12 -47.00 -17.92
N THR A 177 23.95 -47.36 -19.19
CA THR A 177 23.76 -46.41 -20.28
C THR A 177 22.27 -46.22 -20.52
N VAL A 178 21.75 -45.03 -20.22
CA VAL A 178 20.31 -44.73 -20.29
C VAL A 178 20.06 -43.47 -21.11
N LYS A 179 18.98 -43.50 -21.90
CA LYS A 179 18.55 -42.36 -22.72
C LYS A 179 17.84 -41.33 -21.84
N LEU A 180 18.51 -40.22 -21.53
CA LEU A 180 17.97 -39.15 -20.69
C LEU A 180 17.41 -38.02 -21.53
N MET A 181 16.45 -37.29 -20.96
CA MET A 181 16.01 -36.02 -21.52
C MET A 181 16.61 -34.85 -20.75
N VAL A 182 17.18 -33.89 -21.49
CA VAL A 182 17.72 -32.66 -20.92
C VAL A 182 16.60 -31.62 -20.85
N ALA A 183 16.36 -31.09 -19.66
CA ALA A 183 15.30 -30.12 -19.40
C ALA A 183 15.74 -29.04 -18.39
N ASP A 184 15.01 -27.93 -18.35
CA ASP A 184 15.17 -26.90 -17.33
C ASP A 184 14.50 -27.35 -16.03
N ILE A 185 15.30 -27.93 -15.13
CA ILE A 185 14.90 -28.39 -13.79
C ILE A 185 15.85 -27.84 -12.73
N SER A 186 15.38 -27.73 -11.47
CA SER A 186 16.10 -27.09 -10.36
C SER A 186 17.09 -28.00 -9.61
N VAL A 187 16.93 -29.33 -9.72
CA VAL A 187 17.86 -30.34 -9.18
C VAL A 187 18.83 -30.81 -10.26
N ASP A 188 19.95 -31.45 -9.90
CA ASP A 188 20.95 -31.90 -10.88
C ASP A 188 20.36 -32.88 -11.92
N GLY A 189 19.48 -33.77 -11.47
CA GLY A 189 18.68 -34.66 -12.30
C GLY A 189 17.65 -35.44 -11.47
N ILE A 190 16.72 -36.10 -12.16
CA ILE A 190 15.63 -36.89 -11.57
C ILE A 190 15.72 -38.30 -12.10
N LEU A 191 15.85 -39.29 -11.22
CA LEU A 191 15.73 -40.72 -11.51
C LEU A 191 14.26 -41.11 -11.53
N GLY A 192 13.75 -41.35 -12.73
CA GLY A 192 12.38 -41.78 -12.95
C GLY A 192 12.22 -43.30 -12.93
N LEU A 193 10.96 -43.72 -13.05
CA LEU A 193 10.56 -45.12 -13.05
C LEU A 193 11.17 -45.92 -14.20
N ASP A 194 11.52 -45.29 -15.32
CA ASP A 194 12.21 -45.91 -16.45
C ASP A 194 13.59 -46.45 -16.08
N PHE A 195 14.39 -45.64 -15.38
CA PHE A 195 15.71 -46.04 -14.88
C PHE A 195 15.60 -47.06 -13.75
N LEU A 196 14.75 -46.78 -12.75
CA LEU A 196 14.56 -47.67 -11.59
C LEU A 196 14.09 -49.06 -12.02
N ARG A 197 13.18 -49.14 -13.01
CA ARG A 197 12.73 -50.43 -13.55
C ARG A 197 13.83 -51.14 -14.33
N ALA A 198 14.64 -50.42 -15.11
CA ALA A 198 15.73 -51.01 -15.88
C ALA A 198 16.78 -51.67 -14.95
N CYS A 199 17.07 -51.03 -13.82
CA CYS A 199 18.09 -51.47 -12.86
C CYS A 199 17.56 -52.35 -11.73
N LYS A 200 16.31 -52.84 -11.82
CA LYS A 200 15.63 -53.60 -10.74
C LYS A 200 15.69 -52.90 -9.37
N GLY A 201 15.44 -51.60 -9.37
CA GLY A 201 15.48 -50.74 -8.20
C GLY A 201 14.53 -51.19 -7.09
N ASP A 202 15.07 -51.37 -5.89
CA ASP A 202 14.31 -51.67 -4.67
C ASP A 202 14.71 -50.67 -3.57
N ILE A 203 13.74 -49.91 -3.05
CA ILE A 203 13.98 -48.82 -2.10
C ILE A 203 13.64 -49.32 -0.70
N ASN A 204 14.66 -49.44 0.15
CA ASN A 204 14.51 -49.74 1.56
C ASN A 204 14.59 -48.46 2.41
N PHE A 205 13.43 -47.99 2.85
CA PHE A 205 13.30 -46.78 3.67
C PHE A 205 13.87 -46.95 5.09
N GLU A 206 13.79 -48.14 5.67
CA GLU A 206 14.30 -48.43 7.02
C GLU A 206 15.83 -48.36 7.07
N GLN A 207 16.48 -48.85 6.02
CA GLN A 207 17.95 -48.89 5.92
C GLN A 207 18.54 -47.68 5.16
N SER A 208 17.67 -46.79 4.66
CA SER A 208 18.04 -45.66 3.77
C SER A 208 18.92 -46.10 2.59
N SER A 209 18.53 -47.22 1.96
CA SER A 209 19.28 -47.85 0.88
C SER A 209 18.44 -48.13 -0.36
N LEU A 210 19.01 -47.86 -1.53
CA LEU A 210 18.47 -48.20 -2.84
C LEU A 210 19.32 -49.35 -3.40
N LYS A 211 18.68 -50.47 -3.65
CA LYS A 211 19.31 -51.62 -4.30
C LYS A 211 19.13 -51.53 -5.81
N LEU A 212 20.22 -51.48 -6.56
CA LEU A 212 20.27 -51.50 -8.02
C LEU A 212 21.06 -52.72 -8.47
N ASN A 213 20.52 -53.58 -9.35
CA ASN A 213 21.22 -54.73 -9.93
C ASN A 213 21.97 -55.63 -8.92
N ASN A 214 21.40 -55.84 -7.73
CA ASN A 214 21.97 -56.58 -6.58
C ASN A 214 23.08 -55.87 -5.78
N GLU A 215 23.32 -54.59 -6.03
CA GLU A 215 24.19 -53.75 -5.23
C GLU A 215 23.37 -52.77 -4.40
N GLU A 216 23.74 -52.59 -3.14
CA GLU A 216 23.06 -51.71 -2.21
C GLU A 216 23.81 -50.38 -2.07
N CYS A 217 23.16 -49.29 -2.44
CA CYS A 217 23.70 -47.93 -2.36
C CYS A 217 22.92 -47.11 -1.34
N ARG A 218 23.61 -46.40 -0.44
CA ARG A 218 22.94 -45.51 0.51
C ARG A 218 22.46 -44.25 -0.19
N PHE A 219 21.25 -43.82 0.13
CA PHE A 219 20.72 -42.53 -0.26
C PHE A 219 20.63 -41.60 0.95
N SER A 220 20.60 -40.30 0.70
CA SER A 220 20.40 -39.26 1.70
C SER A 220 19.02 -38.64 1.57
N TRP A 221 18.38 -38.36 2.69
CA TRP A 221 17.19 -37.52 2.73
C TRP A 221 17.59 -36.05 2.77
N GLU A 222 17.00 -35.23 1.91
CA GLU A 222 17.13 -33.77 1.99
C GLU A 222 15.74 -33.12 2.05
N GLY A 223 15.54 -32.22 2.99
CA GLY A 223 14.27 -31.52 3.24
C GLY A 223 13.51 -32.03 4.48
N THR A 224 12.50 -31.26 4.91
CA THR A 224 11.79 -31.44 6.19
C THR A 224 10.50 -32.25 6.02
N LEU A 225 10.38 -33.39 6.71
CA LEU A 225 9.10 -34.07 6.94
C LEU A 225 8.23 -33.19 7.85
N GLY A 226 7.00 -32.85 7.42
CA GLY A 226 6.07 -32.07 8.24
C GLY A 226 5.26 -30.98 7.54
N CYS A 227 5.24 -30.94 6.20
CA CYS A 227 4.40 -30.02 5.43
C CYS A 227 3.04 -30.64 5.06
N TYR A 228 1.97 -30.17 5.68
CA TYR A 228 0.59 -30.59 5.44
C TYR A 228 -0.15 -29.60 4.56
N ARG A 229 -1.07 -30.10 3.72
CA ARG A 229 -1.95 -29.26 2.89
C ARG A 229 -3.13 -28.77 3.73
N VAL A 230 -3.48 -27.50 3.61
CA VAL A 230 -4.62 -26.90 4.32
C VAL A 230 -5.67 -26.43 3.31
N THR A 231 -6.89 -26.95 3.44
CA THR A 231 -8.00 -26.70 2.53
C THR A 231 -9.18 -26.05 3.24
N ALA A 232 -9.97 -25.20 2.57
CA ALA A 232 -11.20 -24.68 3.16
C ALA A 232 -12.16 -25.83 3.51
N ASP A 233 -12.71 -25.87 4.73
CA ASP A 233 -13.62 -26.95 5.15
C ASP A 233 -14.98 -26.86 4.45
N LYS A 234 -15.48 -25.65 4.27
CA LYS A 234 -16.79 -25.34 3.67
C LYS A 234 -16.68 -24.20 2.68
N ASP A 235 -17.75 -24.00 1.90
CA ASP A 235 -17.91 -22.82 1.06
C ASP A 235 -17.97 -21.56 1.93
N VAL A 236 -17.11 -20.59 1.64
CA VAL A 236 -17.00 -19.31 2.35
C VAL A 236 -17.16 -18.16 1.37
N CYS A 237 -18.06 -17.24 1.72
CA CYS A 237 -18.20 -15.95 1.07
C CYS A 237 -17.35 -14.94 1.84
N LEU A 238 -16.35 -14.34 1.20
CA LEU A 238 -15.56 -13.26 1.78
C LEU A 238 -16.10 -11.90 1.30
N PRO A 239 -16.67 -11.07 2.18
CA PRO A 239 -17.12 -9.73 1.82
C PRO A 239 -15.97 -8.86 1.28
N PRO A 240 -16.26 -7.83 0.47
CA PRO A 240 -15.26 -6.85 0.04
C PRO A 240 -14.55 -6.20 1.24
N ARG A 241 -13.25 -5.93 1.11
CA ARG A 241 -12.44 -5.22 2.11
C ARG A 241 -12.59 -5.77 3.54
N SER A 242 -12.62 -7.10 3.68
CA SER A 242 -12.86 -7.75 4.96
C SER A 242 -11.81 -8.80 5.29
N GLU A 243 -11.67 -9.06 6.59
CA GLU A 243 -10.87 -10.12 7.16
C GLU A 243 -11.81 -11.14 7.80
N VAL A 244 -11.63 -12.42 7.47
CA VAL A 244 -12.49 -13.51 7.94
C VAL A 244 -11.60 -14.68 8.35
N VAL A 245 -11.74 -15.13 9.60
CA VAL A 245 -11.11 -16.37 10.06
C VAL A 245 -12.03 -17.54 9.75
N ILE A 246 -11.53 -18.53 9.02
CA ILE A 246 -12.26 -19.74 8.66
C ILE A 246 -11.64 -20.95 9.34
N GLN A 247 -12.45 -21.98 9.57
CA GLN A 247 -11.94 -23.30 9.91
C GLN A 247 -11.51 -24.00 8.61
N ALA A 248 -10.24 -24.39 8.55
CA ALA A 248 -9.67 -25.10 7.42
C ALA A 248 -9.29 -26.51 7.83
N LYS A 249 -9.44 -27.46 6.90
CA LYS A 249 -9.17 -28.87 7.12
C LYS A 249 -7.82 -29.26 6.54
N VAL A 250 -7.07 -30.04 7.33
CA VAL A 250 -5.90 -30.79 6.88
C VAL A 250 -6.37 -32.18 6.40
N PRO A 251 -6.30 -32.50 5.10
CA PRO A 251 -6.77 -33.78 4.59
C PRO A 251 -5.91 -34.96 5.07
N GLY A 252 -6.54 -36.10 5.36
CA GLY A 252 -5.88 -37.34 5.78
C GLY A 252 -6.01 -37.64 7.28
N GLU A 253 -5.72 -38.87 7.68
CA GLU A 253 -5.53 -39.25 9.09
C GLU A 253 -4.08 -38.96 9.48
N ASN A 254 -3.85 -37.74 9.98
CA ASN A 254 -2.51 -37.29 10.37
C ASN A 254 -2.35 -37.39 11.89
N THR A 255 -1.24 -37.99 12.34
CA THR A 255 -0.77 -37.89 13.72
C THR A 255 0.16 -36.67 13.82
N PHE A 256 -0.27 -35.67 14.58
CA PHE A 256 0.54 -34.48 14.84
C PHE A 256 1.38 -34.67 16.10
N GLY A 257 2.63 -34.19 16.08
CA GLY A 257 3.48 -34.16 17.28
C GLY A 257 3.05 -33.05 18.25
N SER A 258 3.70 -32.96 19.40
CA SER A 258 3.47 -31.88 20.39
C SER A 258 4.02 -30.50 19.98
N ALA A 259 4.55 -30.39 18.76
CA ALA A 259 5.18 -29.19 18.21
C ALA A 259 4.14 -28.16 17.71
N ASP A 260 4.57 -26.91 17.63
CA ASP A 260 3.82 -25.87 16.92
C ASP A 260 4.02 -25.98 15.41
N TYR A 261 2.99 -25.61 14.67
CA TYR A 261 2.97 -25.65 13.22
C TYR A 261 2.75 -24.25 12.66
N LEU A 262 3.47 -23.90 11.60
CA LEU A 262 3.30 -22.63 10.89
C LEU A 262 2.37 -22.82 9.70
N VAL A 263 1.29 -22.06 9.63
CA VAL A 263 0.40 -21.97 8.48
C VAL A 263 0.81 -20.80 7.60
N GLU A 264 1.05 -21.06 6.33
CA GLU A 264 1.41 -20.05 5.33
C GLU A 264 0.59 -20.20 4.04
N ALA A 265 0.42 -19.09 3.33
CA ALA A 265 -0.37 -19.04 2.11
C ALA A 265 0.17 -19.98 1.02
N GLU A 266 -0.73 -20.69 0.33
CA GLU A 266 -0.36 -21.42 -0.89
C GLU A 266 -0.12 -20.42 -2.03
N PRO A 267 1.05 -20.41 -2.70
CA PRO A 267 1.35 -19.42 -3.74
C PRO A 267 0.31 -19.36 -4.87
N LYS A 268 -0.19 -20.52 -5.32
CA LYS A 268 -1.24 -20.58 -6.36
C LYS A 268 -2.58 -20.01 -5.90
N PHE A 269 -2.86 -20.06 -4.60
CA PHE A 269 -4.04 -19.44 -4.04
C PHE A 269 -3.91 -17.92 -4.00
N LEU A 270 -2.73 -17.40 -3.64
CA LEU A 270 -2.44 -15.96 -3.71
C LEU A 270 -2.50 -15.43 -5.15
N GLU A 271 -1.91 -16.15 -6.11
CA GLU A 271 -1.94 -15.81 -7.54
C GLU A 271 -3.35 -15.77 -8.12
N SER A 272 -4.29 -16.51 -7.52
CA SER A 272 -5.70 -16.49 -7.95
C SER A 272 -6.41 -15.16 -7.67
N GLY A 273 -5.83 -14.30 -6.83
CA GLY A 273 -6.38 -12.98 -6.46
C GLY A 273 -7.66 -13.04 -5.63
N ARG A 274 -8.07 -14.23 -5.17
CA ARG A 274 -9.34 -14.43 -4.44
C ARG A 274 -9.28 -13.96 -2.99
N ALA A 275 -8.16 -14.19 -2.30
CA ALA A 275 -7.92 -13.71 -0.94
C ALA A 275 -6.44 -13.83 -0.58
N LEU A 276 -5.99 -13.04 0.38
CA LEU A 276 -4.72 -13.24 1.07
C LEU A 276 -4.91 -14.20 2.24
N VAL A 277 -3.84 -14.89 2.64
CA VAL A 277 -3.83 -15.75 3.84
C VAL A 277 -2.86 -15.18 4.85
N GLY A 278 -3.31 -14.94 6.08
CA GLY A 278 -2.47 -14.52 7.18
C GLY A 278 -1.58 -15.67 7.65
N ARG A 279 -0.30 -15.40 7.92
CA ARG A 279 0.60 -16.39 8.53
C ARG A 279 0.24 -16.56 10.01
N ALA A 280 0.16 -17.81 10.48
CA ALA A 280 -0.24 -18.10 11.86
C ALA A 280 0.50 -19.33 12.40
N LEU A 281 0.86 -19.30 13.69
CA LEU A 281 1.28 -20.49 14.43
C LEU A 281 0.04 -21.17 14.99
N VAL A 282 -0.09 -22.48 14.77
CA VAL A 282 -1.22 -23.31 15.19
C VAL A 282 -0.73 -24.61 15.84
N LYS A 283 -1.52 -25.15 16.75
CA LYS A 283 -1.30 -26.52 17.24
C LYS A 283 -1.74 -27.52 16.17
N GLY A 284 -0.98 -28.62 16.05
CA GLY A 284 -1.22 -29.64 15.05
C GLY A 284 -2.56 -30.34 15.26
N HIS A 285 -3.55 -30.00 14.44
CA HIS A 285 -4.88 -30.59 14.43
C HIS A 285 -5.38 -30.76 12.99
N ASN A 286 -6.33 -31.68 12.78
CA ASN A 286 -6.94 -31.89 11.46
C ASN A 286 -7.84 -30.73 11.02
N ILE A 287 -8.19 -29.83 11.96
CA ILE A 287 -8.92 -28.60 11.70
C ILE A 287 -8.09 -27.47 12.33
N VAL A 288 -7.74 -26.48 11.53
CA VAL A 288 -6.91 -25.34 11.94
C VAL A 288 -7.55 -24.01 11.52
N PRO A 289 -7.49 -22.97 12.35
CA PRO A 289 -8.00 -21.65 11.99
C PRO A 289 -7.08 -20.99 10.95
N VAL A 290 -7.66 -20.42 9.90
CA VAL A 290 -6.93 -19.71 8.84
C VAL A 290 -7.58 -18.35 8.63
N CYS A 291 -6.79 -17.29 8.76
CA CYS A 291 -7.24 -15.94 8.47
C CYS A 291 -7.16 -15.66 6.96
N LEU A 292 -8.28 -15.29 6.36
CA LEU A 292 -8.38 -14.89 4.96
C LEU A 292 -8.75 -13.42 4.85
N MET A 293 -8.10 -12.69 3.95
CA MET A 293 -8.37 -11.28 3.73
C MET A 293 -8.77 -11.04 2.27
N ASN A 294 -9.99 -10.56 2.07
CA ASN A 294 -10.45 -10.09 0.77
C ASN A 294 -10.17 -8.59 0.64
N ILE A 295 -9.09 -8.26 -0.07
CA ILE A 295 -8.70 -6.88 -0.37
C ILE A 295 -9.40 -6.31 -1.62
N THR A 296 -10.21 -7.13 -2.30
CA THR A 296 -10.93 -6.73 -3.52
C THR A 296 -12.26 -6.06 -3.17
N GLU A 297 -12.85 -5.40 -4.17
CA GLU A 297 -14.12 -4.68 -4.03
C GLU A 297 -15.35 -5.55 -4.31
N SER A 298 -15.13 -6.81 -4.69
CA SER A 298 -16.18 -7.79 -4.95
C SER A 298 -16.16 -8.91 -3.90
N VAL A 299 -17.33 -9.52 -3.67
CA VAL A 299 -17.42 -10.70 -2.82
C VAL A 299 -16.63 -11.84 -3.47
N GLN A 300 -15.73 -12.46 -2.72
CA GLN A 300 -14.93 -13.58 -3.19
C GLN A 300 -15.49 -14.90 -2.65
N GLN A 301 -15.67 -15.88 -3.53
CA GLN A 301 -16.18 -17.20 -3.16
C GLN A 301 -15.03 -18.21 -3.10
N ILE A 302 -14.88 -18.86 -1.94
CA ILE A 302 -13.92 -19.94 -1.75
C ILE A 302 -14.74 -21.20 -1.49
N HIS A 303 -14.64 -22.16 -2.39
CA HIS A 303 -15.35 -23.43 -2.24
C HIS A 303 -14.63 -24.36 -1.26
N GLY A 304 -15.40 -25.17 -0.53
CA GLY A 304 -14.87 -26.25 0.29
C GLY A 304 -13.96 -27.17 -0.53
N GLY A 305 -12.84 -27.58 0.07
CA GLY A 305 -11.78 -28.35 -0.60
C GLY A 305 -10.77 -27.51 -1.40
N THR A 306 -10.96 -26.18 -1.51
CA THR A 306 -9.94 -25.31 -2.13
C THR A 306 -8.66 -25.32 -1.28
N LEU A 307 -7.50 -25.59 -1.90
CA LEU A 307 -6.19 -25.45 -1.25
C LEU A 307 -5.90 -23.97 -1.01
N ILE A 308 -5.77 -23.59 0.26
CA ILE A 308 -5.57 -22.18 0.67
C ILE A 308 -4.18 -21.96 1.27
N ALA A 309 -3.64 -22.96 1.97
CA ALA A 309 -2.41 -22.82 2.74
C ALA A 309 -1.65 -24.14 2.84
N LYS A 310 -0.41 -24.03 3.31
CA LYS A 310 0.47 -25.12 3.75
C LYS A 310 0.73 -24.96 5.25
N MET A 311 0.90 -26.08 5.94
CA MET A 311 1.18 -26.12 7.37
C MET A 311 2.46 -26.90 7.63
N THR A 312 3.51 -26.27 8.16
CA THR A 312 4.83 -26.89 8.39
C THR A 312 5.13 -27.03 9.87
N ALA A 313 5.75 -28.13 10.29
CA ALA A 313 6.22 -28.28 11.68
C ALA A 313 7.33 -27.26 11.96
N VAL A 314 7.30 -26.63 13.13
CA VAL A 314 8.32 -25.68 13.58
C VAL A 314 9.24 -26.38 14.57
N GLU A 315 10.54 -26.39 14.27
CA GLU A 315 11.57 -26.88 15.18
C GLU A 315 12.01 -25.75 16.12
N GLU A 316 12.03 -26.00 17.43
CA GLU A 316 12.67 -25.10 18.40
C GLU A 316 14.19 -25.20 18.26
N GLN A 317 14.81 -24.24 17.56
CA GLN A 317 16.26 -24.12 17.55
C GLN A 317 16.76 -23.45 18.84
N ASN A 318 17.47 -24.23 19.66
CA ASN A 318 18.38 -23.70 20.68
C ASN A 318 19.68 -23.23 20.00
N ALA A 319 19.66 -22.05 19.38
CA ALA A 319 20.86 -21.47 18.77
C ALA A 319 21.60 -20.56 19.77
N SER A 320 22.81 -20.98 20.16
CA SER A 320 23.84 -20.11 20.71
C SER A 320 24.29 -19.09 19.66
N ALA A 321 24.50 -17.85 20.07
CA ALA A 321 24.99 -16.76 19.23
C ALA A 321 26.37 -17.11 18.60
N GLY A 322 26.32 -17.54 17.34
CA GLY A 322 27.45 -17.63 16.43
C GLY A 322 26.97 -17.11 15.09
N GLU A 323 27.71 -16.17 14.53
CA GLU A 323 27.43 -15.43 13.32
C GLU A 323 26.88 -16.31 12.19
N ALA A 324 25.63 -16.07 11.78
CA ALA A 324 25.06 -16.62 10.56
C ALA A 324 25.02 -15.51 9.50
N GLU A 325 25.95 -15.61 8.55
CA GLU A 325 25.95 -14.85 7.32
C GLU A 325 24.65 -15.04 6.52
N ASN A 326 24.25 -13.94 5.90
CA ASN A 326 23.21 -13.78 4.88
C ASN A 326 22.95 -15.00 3.96
N SER A 327 21.69 -15.42 3.87
CA SER A 327 21.14 -15.91 2.61
C SER A 327 19.72 -15.42 2.31
N ALA A 328 19.61 -14.10 2.08
CA ALA A 328 18.59 -13.55 1.19
C ALA A 328 18.94 -13.87 -0.30
N LYS A 329 19.13 -15.14 -0.64
CA LYS A 329 19.32 -15.59 -2.03
C LYS A 329 17.94 -15.90 -2.62
N GLY A 330 17.23 -14.85 -3.00
CA GLY A 330 15.91 -14.97 -3.64
C GLY A 330 15.14 -13.65 -3.68
N LEU A 331 15.48 -12.68 -2.83
CA LEU A 331 14.89 -11.35 -2.90
C LEU A 331 15.56 -10.51 -3.97
N ARG A 332 14.73 -10.00 -4.88
CA ARG A 332 15.05 -9.01 -5.91
C ARG A 332 15.63 -7.74 -5.24
N SER A 333 16.60 -7.08 -5.87
CA SER A 333 17.40 -5.99 -5.24
C SER A 333 16.56 -4.82 -4.72
N ASP A 334 15.43 -4.55 -5.37
CA ASP A 334 14.38 -3.61 -4.99
C ASP A 334 13.64 -3.99 -3.69
N LEU A 335 13.54 -5.28 -3.38
CA LEU A 335 12.92 -5.77 -2.14
C LEU A 335 13.92 -5.90 -0.99
N ARG A 336 15.22 -6.00 -1.26
CA ARG A 336 16.26 -6.04 -0.23
C ARG A 336 16.39 -4.70 0.48
N GLU A 337 16.32 -3.60 -0.28
CA GLU A 337 16.25 -2.25 0.27
C GLU A 337 14.98 -2.02 1.11
N LEU A 338 13.84 -2.60 0.72
CA LEU A 338 12.60 -2.57 1.50
C LEU A 338 12.67 -3.45 2.76
N PHE A 339 13.28 -4.62 2.68
CA PHE A 339 13.46 -5.55 3.80
C PHE A 339 14.40 -4.99 4.87
N ASP A 340 15.53 -4.41 4.46
CA ASP A 340 16.48 -3.75 5.36
C ASP A 340 15.88 -2.46 5.98
N LYS A 341 15.03 -1.73 5.23
CA LYS A 341 14.23 -0.61 5.76
C LYS A 341 13.18 -1.06 6.78
N CYS A 342 12.56 -2.24 6.62
CA CYS A 342 11.55 -2.78 7.53
C CYS A 342 12.14 -3.34 8.84
N LYS A 343 13.38 -3.84 8.82
CA LYS A 343 14.03 -4.44 10.01
C LYS A 343 14.67 -3.38 10.91
N LEU A 344 15.11 -2.25 10.36
CA LEU A 344 15.72 -1.14 11.10
C LEU A 344 14.76 0.01 11.43
N ASN A 345 13.56 0.05 10.83
CA ASN A 345 12.56 1.06 11.15
C ASN A 345 11.17 0.41 11.31
N LEU A 346 10.78 0.14 12.56
CA LEU A 346 9.37 0.22 12.93
C LEU A 346 8.86 1.60 12.48
N SER A 347 7.83 1.61 11.64
CA SER A 347 7.56 2.63 10.61
C SER A 347 7.84 4.12 10.94
N PRO A 348 8.31 4.91 9.96
CA PRO A 348 8.35 6.37 10.06
C PRO A 348 7.01 7.00 10.48
N ALA A 349 5.88 6.40 10.08
CA ALA A 349 4.54 6.87 10.42
C ALA A 349 4.18 6.70 11.90
N GLN A 350 4.64 5.61 12.52
CA GLN A 350 4.32 5.27 13.90
C GLN A 350 5.20 6.04 14.88
N PHE A 351 6.50 6.15 14.59
CA PHE A 351 7.38 7.04 15.35
C PHE A 351 7.03 8.52 15.15
N SER A 352 6.55 8.92 13.95
CA SER A 352 6.00 10.27 13.72
C SER A 352 4.77 10.55 14.58
N LYS A 353 3.90 9.55 14.81
CA LYS A 353 2.72 9.68 15.66
C LYS A 353 3.10 9.84 17.14
N ASP A 354 4.08 9.08 17.60
CA ASP A 354 4.56 9.15 18.99
C ASP A 354 5.30 10.47 19.26
N LYS A 355 6.16 10.92 18.33
CA LYS A 355 6.80 12.25 18.37
C LYS A 355 5.79 13.37 18.43
N THR A 356 4.76 13.30 17.60
CA THR A 356 3.65 14.28 17.59
C THR A 356 2.97 14.35 18.95
N GLN A 357 2.64 13.19 19.53
CA GLN A 357 1.99 13.12 20.83
C GLN A 357 2.87 13.71 21.95
N LEU A 358 4.16 13.40 21.94
CA LEU A 358 5.13 13.93 22.91
C LEU A 358 5.28 15.46 22.75
N SER A 359 5.44 15.96 21.52
CA SER A 359 5.50 17.40 21.23
C SER A 359 4.25 18.16 21.71
N ASN A 360 3.06 17.58 21.49
CA ASN A 360 1.81 18.14 21.99
C ASN A 360 1.78 18.24 23.52
N TRP A 361 2.24 17.20 24.23
CA TRP A 361 2.31 17.21 25.69
C TRP A 361 3.34 18.17 26.27
N MET A 362 4.42 18.45 25.54
CA MET A 362 5.40 19.48 25.86
C MET A 362 4.93 20.89 25.46
N SER A 363 3.85 20.98 24.69
CA SER A 363 3.30 22.23 24.13
C SER A 363 4.32 22.99 23.27
N ARG A 364 5.20 22.25 22.57
CA ARG A 364 6.28 22.80 21.74
C ARG A 364 6.58 21.87 20.56
N ASP A 365 6.78 22.46 19.39
CA ASP A 365 7.31 21.72 18.23
C ASP A 365 8.75 21.33 18.51
N SER A 366 8.97 20.02 18.64
CA SER A 366 10.22 19.48 19.13
C SER A 366 10.84 18.53 18.13
N GLN A 367 12.15 18.65 17.94
CA GLN A 367 12.96 17.63 17.28
C GLN A 367 13.57 16.70 18.32
N PHE A 368 13.69 15.43 17.97
CA PHE A 368 14.19 14.39 18.86
C PHE A 368 15.41 13.73 18.24
N ASP A 369 16.57 13.96 18.86
CA ASP A 369 17.84 13.37 18.47
C ASP A 369 18.21 12.26 19.45
N LEU A 370 18.45 11.05 18.96
CA LEU A 370 18.81 9.92 19.80
C LEU A 370 20.21 10.14 20.40
N LEU A 371 20.28 10.24 21.72
CA LEU A 371 21.55 10.35 22.46
C LEU A 371 22.08 8.97 22.83
N TYR A 372 21.24 8.19 23.53
CA TYR A 372 21.62 6.91 24.12
C TYR A 372 20.63 5.82 23.74
N LYS A 373 21.14 4.63 23.47
CA LYS A 373 20.34 3.43 23.24
C LYS A 373 20.99 2.24 23.94
N LEU A 374 20.27 1.62 24.87
CA LEU A 374 20.81 0.59 25.76
C LEU A 374 21.32 -0.65 24.98
N SER A 375 20.62 -1.09 23.94
CA SER A 375 21.09 -2.18 23.08
C SER A 375 22.33 -1.84 22.22
N ARG A 376 22.58 -0.55 21.96
CA ARG A 376 23.73 -0.05 21.18
C ARG A 376 24.93 0.25 22.07
N ASP A 377 24.69 0.91 23.20
CA ASP A 377 25.69 1.52 24.06
C ASP A 377 25.99 0.68 25.33
N GLY A 378 25.23 -0.40 25.55
CA GLY A 378 25.37 -1.31 26.68
C GLY A 378 24.68 -0.83 27.95
N VAL A 379 24.97 -1.48 29.09
CA VAL A 379 24.45 -1.11 30.42
C VAL A 379 25.57 -0.40 31.20
N SER A 380 26.02 0.75 30.72
CA SER A 380 27.16 1.48 31.27
C SER A 380 26.74 2.88 31.73
N PRO A 381 26.68 3.14 33.06
CA PRO A 381 26.42 4.48 33.59
C PRO A 381 27.39 5.52 33.05
N HIS A 382 28.69 5.18 32.97
CA HIS A 382 29.72 6.05 32.40
C HIS A 382 29.36 6.46 30.96
N ARG A 383 28.98 5.49 30.12
CA ARG A 383 28.62 5.77 28.72
C ARG A 383 27.33 6.59 28.61
N PHE A 384 26.38 6.38 29.50
CA PHE A 384 25.16 7.19 29.57
C PHE A 384 25.49 8.65 29.88
N HIS A 385 26.26 8.92 30.93
CA HIS A 385 26.62 10.29 31.32
C HIS A 385 27.46 11.01 30.28
N GLU A 386 28.39 10.31 29.61
CA GLU A 386 29.16 10.86 28.49
C GLU A 386 28.25 11.40 27.37
N LEU A 387 27.14 10.72 27.09
CA LEU A 387 26.23 11.04 25.99
C LEU A 387 25.08 11.97 26.39
N CYS A 388 24.59 11.89 27.63
CA CYS A 388 23.34 12.50 28.06
C CYS A 388 23.50 13.70 28.99
N ASP A 389 24.62 13.85 29.70
CA ASP A 389 24.81 14.97 30.63
C ASP A 389 24.92 16.30 29.88
N ASN A 390 24.35 17.35 30.47
CA ASN A 390 24.35 18.73 29.96
C ASN A 390 23.79 18.89 28.52
N LYS A 391 22.92 17.98 28.05
CA LYS A 391 22.27 18.06 26.73
C LYS A 391 20.95 18.83 26.72
N GLY A 392 20.47 19.28 27.88
CA GLY A 392 19.21 20.00 28.00
C GLY A 392 18.00 19.07 28.13
N PRO A 393 16.80 19.49 27.70
CA PRO A 393 15.58 18.70 27.83
C PRO A 393 15.69 17.33 27.15
N THR A 394 15.16 16.28 27.78
CA THR A 394 15.25 14.90 27.26
C THR A 394 13.95 14.10 27.42
N VAL A 395 13.74 13.16 26.51
CA VAL A 395 12.71 12.11 26.62
C VAL A 395 13.40 10.76 26.75
N THR A 396 13.05 10.01 27.80
CA THR A 396 13.49 8.62 27.99
C THR A 396 12.34 7.67 27.70
N ILE A 397 12.57 6.67 26.85
CA ILE A 397 11.60 5.67 26.41
C ILE A 397 12.08 4.28 26.81
N PHE A 398 11.19 3.50 27.43
CA PHE A 398 11.40 2.11 27.80
C PHE A 398 10.52 1.22 26.92
N TYR A 399 11.12 0.18 26.36
CA TYR A 399 10.45 -0.87 25.61
C TYR A 399 10.43 -2.14 26.46
N ASN A 400 9.26 -2.66 26.82
CA ASN A 400 9.19 -3.89 27.62
C ASN A 400 8.95 -5.15 26.79
N THR A 401 9.17 -6.31 27.42
CA THR A 401 9.01 -7.65 26.81
C THR A 401 7.60 -7.95 26.31
N GLU A 402 6.61 -7.16 26.73
CA GLU A 402 5.20 -7.33 26.39
C GLU A 402 4.68 -6.24 25.43
N SER A 403 5.57 -5.60 24.68
CA SER A 403 5.24 -4.55 23.71
C SER A 403 4.50 -3.35 24.32
N ASN A 404 4.73 -3.06 25.60
CA ASN A 404 4.36 -1.79 26.22
C ASN A 404 5.50 -0.79 26.04
N VAL A 405 5.13 0.46 25.81
CA VAL A 405 6.07 1.57 25.66
C VAL A 405 5.64 2.68 26.60
N TYR A 406 6.56 3.08 27.46
CA TYR A 406 6.34 4.08 28.50
C TYR A 406 7.63 4.84 28.76
N GLY A 407 7.57 5.94 29.48
CA GLY A 407 8.72 6.80 29.62
C GLY A 407 8.48 8.05 30.43
N GLY A 408 9.50 8.91 30.43
CA GLY A 408 9.51 10.17 31.16
C GLY A 408 10.13 11.28 30.33
N TYR A 409 9.60 12.49 30.50
CA TYR A 409 10.17 13.72 29.97
C TYR A 409 10.76 14.56 31.10
N LEU A 410 11.95 15.11 30.87
CA LEU A 410 12.56 16.17 31.69
C LEU A 410 12.80 17.40 30.82
N SER A 411 12.43 18.56 31.35
CA SER A 411 12.83 19.86 30.86
C SER A 411 14.18 20.34 31.41
N ASP A 412 14.65 19.72 32.48
CA ASP A 412 16.04 19.84 32.98
C ASP A 412 16.98 18.86 32.27
N SER A 413 18.28 19.14 32.34
CA SER A 413 19.32 18.26 31.83
C SER A 413 19.75 17.21 32.85
N TRP A 414 20.12 16.02 32.34
CA TRP A 414 20.90 15.06 33.14
C TRP A 414 22.23 15.65 33.59
N GLY A 415 22.74 15.13 34.70
CA GLY A 415 24.02 15.51 35.28
C GLY A 415 24.48 14.49 36.31
N SER A 416 25.71 14.67 36.77
CA SER A 416 26.43 13.78 37.69
C SER A 416 26.80 14.51 38.99
N THR A 417 25.93 15.38 39.52
CA THR A 417 26.24 16.25 40.68
C THR A 417 25.96 15.60 42.04
N GLY A 418 25.21 14.50 42.07
CA GLY A 418 24.77 13.84 43.31
C GLY A 418 23.59 14.50 44.00
N ASP A 419 22.85 15.37 43.30
CA ASP A 419 21.73 16.12 43.87
C ASP A 419 20.36 15.62 43.40
N TRP A 420 19.39 15.73 44.30
CA TRP A 420 17.99 15.55 43.96
C TRP A 420 17.43 16.82 43.30
N CYS A 421 16.77 16.64 42.16
CA CYS A 421 16.28 17.74 41.35
C CYS A 421 14.76 17.70 41.22
N THR A 422 14.15 18.88 41.16
CA THR A 422 12.70 19.05 40.99
C THR A 422 12.45 19.78 39.68
N ASP A 423 11.74 19.13 38.77
CA ASP A 423 11.31 19.71 37.49
C ASP A 423 9.79 19.73 37.39
N GLN A 424 9.21 20.93 37.51
CA GLN A 424 7.75 21.13 37.48
C GLN A 424 7.13 20.86 36.10
N ARG A 425 7.94 20.81 35.03
CA ARG A 425 7.49 20.49 33.67
C ARG A 425 7.71 19.02 33.32
N ALA A 426 8.29 18.24 34.21
CA ALA A 426 8.45 16.81 34.03
C ALA A 426 7.09 16.10 34.00
N PHE A 427 7.00 15.04 33.22
CA PHE A 427 5.85 14.16 33.22
C PHE A 427 6.26 12.75 32.84
N LEU A 428 5.54 11.76 33.36
CA LEU A 428 5.63 10.38 32.88
C LEU A 428 4.57 10.16 31.82
N PHE A 429 4.75 9.12 31.02
CA PHE A 429 3.77 8.76 30.02
C PHE A 429 3.76 7.26 29.73
N LYS A 430 2.65 6.83 29.14
CA LYS A 430 2.48 5.54 28.49
C LYS A 430 1.98 5.80 27.09
N LEU A 431 2.58 5.16 26.07
CA LEU A 431 2.16 5.27 24.67
C LEU A 431 1.38 4.02 24.23
N TYR A 432 1.89 2.83 24.56
CA TYR A 432 1.31 1.56 24.14
C TYR A 432 1.01 0.64 25.33
N SER A 433 -0.09 -0.12 25.23
CA SER A 433 -0.54 -1.14 26.18
C SER A 433 -0.81 -2.44 25.45
N ALA A 434 -0.02 -3.49 25.70
CA ALA A 434 -0.15 -4.79 25.02
C ALA A 434 -0.31 -4.64 23.50
N GLY A 435 0.58 -3.85 22.87
CA GLY A 435 0.55 -3.55 21.44
C GLY A 435 -0.52 -2.54 20.98
N ASN A 436 -1.46 -2.11 21.83
CA ASN A 436 -2.49 -1.13 21.48
C ASN A 436 -2.07 0.30 21.85
N TRP A 437 -2.19 1.24 20.90
CA TRP A 437 -1.87 2.66 21.13
C TRP A 437 -2.93 3.34 21.99
N LYS A 438 -2.57 3.68 23.23
CA LYS A 438 -3.44 4.32 24.23
C LYS A 438 -2.63 5.35 25.03
N PRO A 439 -2.29 6.50 24.43
CA PRO A 439 -1.38 7.46 25.03
C PRO A 439 -2.01 8.12 26.26
N LYS A 440 -1.28 8.15 27.37
CA LYS A 440 -1.64 8.85 28.61
C LYS A 440 -0.44 9.60 29.17
N LYS A 441 -0.70 10.84 29.62
CA LYS A 441 0.26 11.71 30.32
C LYS A 441 0.00 11.66 31.82
N CYS A 442 1.06 11.60 32.60
CA CYS A 442 1.06 11.63 34.05
C CYS A 442 1.88 12.85 34.52
N PRO A 443 1.25 14.02 34.74
CA PRO A 443 1.94 15.26 35.07
C PRO A 443 2.57 15.25 36.47
N TYR A 444 3.56 16.09 36.70
CA TYR A 444 4.16 16.31 38.02
C TYR A 444 3.12 16.81 39.06
N ILE A 445 3.22 16.31 40.29
CA ILE A 445 2.46 16.77 41.47
C ILE A 445 3.36 17.52 42.45
N CYS A 446 4.34 16.81 43.02
CA CYS A 446 5.19 17.31 44.11
C CYS A 446 6.49 16.48 44.25
N LYS A 447 7.42 16.97 45.09
CA LYS A 447 8.71 16.35 45.45
C LYS A 447 9.74 16.28 44.31
N GLU A 448 10.83 15.56 44.54
CA GLU A 448 11.96 15.42 43.63
C GLU A 448 11.55 14.50 42.46
N THR A 449 11.86 14.90 41.22
CA THR A 449 11.47 14.17 40.00
C THR A 449 12.55 13.21 39.52
N HIS A 450 13.81 13.61 39.62
CA HIS A 450 14.96 12.85 39.15
C HIS A 450 16.19 13.07 40.04
N TYR A 451 17.14 12.14 39.97
CA TYR A 451 18.39 12.19 40.71
C TYR A 451 19.57 12.27 39.75
N LYS A 452 20.50 13.20 39.98
CA LYS A 452 21.71 13.40 39.17
C LYS A 452 22.86 12.54 39.68
N ALA A 453 22.63 11.23 39.79
CA ALA A 453 23.67 10.27 40.18
C ALA A 453 24.71 10.12 39.06
N ASP A 454 25.94 9.79 39.43
CA ASP A 454 27.04 9.45 38.51
C ASP A 454 27.21 7.93 38.29
N TYR A 455 26.56 7.11 39.12
CA TYR A 455 26.71 5.65 39.16
C TYR A 455 25.54 4.87 38.53
N CYS A 456 24.56 5.54 37.93
CA CYS A 456 23.42 4.89 37.28
C CYS A 456 23.00 5.56 35.97
N GLY A 457 22.17 4.90 35.17
CA GLY A 457 21.51 5.49 34.01
C GLY A 457 20.41 6.50 34.39
N PRO A 458 19.43 6.77 33.51
CA PRO A 458 18.40 7.77 33.77
C PRO A 458 17.56 7.38 35.00
N TRP A 459 17.57 8.20 36.05
CA TRP A 459 16.85 7.91 37.29
C TRP A 459 15.69 8.89 37.50
N PHE A 460 14.52 8.51 36.99
CA PHE A 460 13.26 9.08 37.43
C PHE A 460 12.82 8.29 38.65
N PHE A 461 12.51 8.93 39.78
CA PHE A 461 12.18 8.19 41.01
C PHE A 461 11.12 7.10 40.80
N SER A 462 10.19 7.33 39.87
CA SER A 462 9.06 6.45 39.55
C SER A 462 9.26 5.59 38.28
N LEU A 463 10.43 5.62 37.60
CA LEU A 463 10.77 4.74 36.46
C LEU A 463 12.09 3.98 36.68
N PRO A 464 12.23 2.77 36.11
CA PRO A 464 13.43 1.95 36.26
C PRO A 464 14.72 2.62 35.79
N SER A 465 15.84 2.28 36.43
CA SER A 465 17.20 2.67 36.03
C SER A 465 18.18 1.49 36.09
N PHE A 466 19.38 1.62 35.54
CA PHE A 466 20.46 0.62 35.62
C PHE A 466 21.68 1.18 36.35
N ASN A 467 22.45 0.33 37.01
CA ASN A 467 23.72 0.71 37.64
C ASN A 467 24.83 -0.29 37.28
N SER A 468 26.07 0.07 37.58
CA SER A 468 27.27 -0.75 37.27
C SER A 468 27.40 -2.03 38.11
N GLN A 469 26.54 -2.26 39.11
CA GLN A 469 26.72 -3.31 40.13
C GLN A 469 25.85 -4.55 39.92
N LYS A 470 24.88 -4.53 39.00
CA LYS A 470 24.01 -5.68 38.69
C LYS A 470 23.84 -5.83 37.19
N GLU A 471 24.89 -6.26 36.52
CA GLU A 471 24.75 -6.92 35.22
C GLU A 471 24.11 -8.29 35.44
N GLU A 472 23.02 -8.59 34.74
CA GLU A 472 22.59 -9.93 34.27
C GLU A 472 21.12 -9.80 33.75
N ILE A 473 20.75 -10.07 32.49
CA ILE A 473 21.31 -10.98 31.48
C ILE A 473 20.84 -10.60 30.06
N LEU A 474 21.74 -10.64 29.08
CA LEU A 474 21.37 -11.05 27.72
C LEU A 474 22.36 -12.10 27.16
N SER A 475 22.18 -13.34 27.62
CA SER A 475 22.61 -14.58 26.95
C SER A 475 21.58 -15.73 27.04
N ARG A 476 20.56 -15.62 27.92
CA ARG A 476 19.52 -16.67 28.09
C ARG A 476 18.05 -16.20 28.00
N LYS A 477 17.73 -14.90 28.07
CA LYS A 477 16.32 -14.43 28.22
C LYS A 477 15.87 -13.22 27.39
N ASN A 478 16.73 -12.59 26.56
CA ASN A 478 16.36 -11.46 25.66
C ASN A 478 15.75 -10.19 26.32
N TYR A 479 16.10 -9.87 27.57
CA TYR A 479 15.67 -8.62 28.23
C TYR A 479 16.67 -8.14 29.28
N TYR A 480 16.69 -6.84 29.56
CA TYR A 480 17.46 -6.20 30.62
C TYR A 480 16.60 -6.04 31.87
N HIS A 481 17.15 -6.42 33.02
CA HIS A 481 16.50 -6.19 34.30
C HIS A 481 16.95 -4.84 34.87
N LEU A 482 16.02 -3.90 35.00
CA LEU A 482 16.31 -2.59 35.57
C LEU A 482 15.86 -2.50 37.05
N ASN A 483 16.60 -1.75 37.85
CA ASN A 483 16.35 -1.58 39.28
C ASN A 483 15.45 -0.36 39.56
N ILE A 484 14.46 -0.54 40.44
CA ILE A 484 13.71 0.54 41.09
C ILE A 484 12.83 0.00 42.23
N ASP A 485 12.83 0.70 43.38
CA ASP A 485 12.04 0.34 44.56
C ASP A 485 10.61 0.89 44.56
N SER A 486 10.28 1.82 43.64
CA SER A 486 9.04 2.60 43.65
C SER A 486 8.51 2.92 42.24
N PHE A 487 8.35 1.89 41.41
CA PHE A 487 7.86 2.03 40.03
C PHE A 487 6.40 2.51 40.03
N PHE A 488 6.15 3.66 39.40
CA PHE A 488 4.83 4.32 39.36
C PHE A 488 4.15 4.44 40.75
N ASP A 489 4.90 5.00 41.71
CA ASP A 489 4.50 5.14 43.13
C ASP A 489 3.27 6.04 43.38
N GLY A 490 2.86 6.83 42.39
CA GLY A 490 1.75 7.79 42.46
C GLY A 490 1.91 8.91 43.48
N LYS A 491 3.13 9.12 43.99
CA LYS A 491 3.42 10.20 44.95
C LYS A 491 3.94 11.46 44.27
N ARG A 492 4.69 11.30 43.18
CA ARG A 492 5.39 12.39 42.48
C ARG A 492 4.71 12.86 41.21
N PHE A 493 4.02 11.93 40.54
CA PHE A 493 3.31 12.18 39.30
C PHE A 493 1.86 11.73 39.45
N ASP A 494 0.94 12.46 38.83
CA ASP A 494 -0.47 12.11 38.77
C ASP A 494 -0.65 10.97 37.80
N MET A 495 -0.93 9.83 38.38
CA MET A 495 -1.02 8.59 37.66
C MET A 495 -2.26 8.49 36.78
N ASN A 496 -3.28 9.34 36.95
CA ASN A 496 -4.52 9.26 36.17
C ASN A 496 -5.12 7.83 36.16
N GLY A 497 -5.02 7.13 37.28
CA GLY A 497 -5.45 5.74 37.47
C GLY A 497 -4.52 4.66 36.88
N GLU A 498 -3.38 5.04 36.30
CA GLU A 498 -2.34 4.10 35.88
C GLU A 498 -1.54 3.57 37.08
N THR A 499 -1.02 2.36 36.98
CA THR A 499 -0.18 1.71 37.99
C THR A 499 0.99 1.02 37.31
N ALA A 500 2.00 0.63 38.06
CA ALA A 500 3.07 -0.26 37.58
C ALA A 500 2.51 -1.46 36.77
N ARG A 501 1.40 -2.04 37.26
CA ARG A 501 0.73 -3.18 36.63
C ARG A 501 0.02 -2.81 35.33
N SER A 502 -0.58 -1.63 35.22
CA SER A 502 -1.23 -1.22 33.98
C SER A 502 -0.22 -0.77 32.93
N VAL A 503 0.91 -0.18 33.32
CA VAL A 503 1.87 0.43 32.37
C VAL A 503 2.90 -0.56 31.85
N ALA A 504 3.50 -1.37 32.73
CA ALA A 504 4.55 -2.31 32.35
C ALA A 504 4.34 -3.71 32.93
N ASN A 505 3.09 -4.09 33.19
CA ASN A 505 2.72 -5.39 33.78
C ASN A 505 3.38 -5.69 35.13
N GLY A 506 3.78 -4.64 35.85
CA GLY A 506 4.33 -4.75 37.20
C GLY A 506 5.78 -5.23 37.24
N HIS A 507 6.50 -5.25 36.11
CA HIS A 507 7.89 -5.64 36.05
C HIS A 507 8.77 -4.63 35.30
N ASN A 508 10.07 -4.66 35.60
CA ASN A 508 11.06 -3.74 35.04
C ASN A 508 11.89 -4.36 33.90
N ASN A 509 11.47 -5.51 33.38
CA ASN A 509 12.12 -6.17 32.26
C ASN A 509 11.92 -5.34 30.99
N VAL A 510 13.00 -4.84 30.41
CA VAL A 510 12.98 -4.06 29.17
C VAL A 510 13.75 -4.78 28.07
N THR A 511 13.23 -4.76 26.85
CA THR A 511 13.97 -5.20 25.67
C THR A 511 14.96 -4.13 25.20
N ASP A 512 14.63 -2.85 25.44
CA ASP A 512 15.52 -1.71 25.13
C ASP A 512 15.13 -0.44 25.91
N LEU A 513 16.06 0.52 25.95
CA LEU A 513 15.87 1.85 26.52
C LEU A 513 16.54 2.88 25.62
N GLU A 514 15.81 3.95 25.28
CA GLU A 514 16.29 5.02 24.40
C GLU A 514 16.13 6.39 25.08
N VAL A 515 17.15 7.24 24.98
CA VAL A 515 17.13 8.61 25.49
C VAL A 515 17.33 9.57 24.33
N TYR A 516 16.39 10.49 24.16
CA TYR A 516 16.37 11.50 23.11
C TYR A 516 16.58 12.89 23.69
N MET A 517 17.45 13.68 23.08
CA MET A 517 17.50 15.13 23.29
C MET A 517 16.29 15.77 22.63
N VAL A 518 15.64 16.66 23.36
CA VAL A 518 14.55 17.49 22.85
C VAL A 518 15.12 18.85 22.51
N LYS A 519 15.24 19.13 21.22
CA LYS A 519 15.52 20.47 20.73
C LYS A 519 14.20 21.17 20.48
N ASP A 520 14.08 22.41 20.94
CA ASP A 520 13.11 23.32 20.34
C ASP A 520 13.41 23.28 18.82
N ALA A 521 12.41 22.93 18.01
CA ALA A 521 12.55 23.17 16.58
C ALA A 521 12.90 24.65 16.48
N GLU A 522 14.09 24.97 15.94
CA GLU A 522 14.48 26.35 15.69
C GLU A 522 13.25 27.06 15.15
N LEU A 523 12.89 28.21 15.75
CA LEU A 523 11.83 29.08 15.25
C LEU A 523 11.99 29.11 13.73
N ASN A 524 11.18 28.32 13.02
CA ASN A 524 11.31 28.19 11.59
C ASN A 524 11.08 29.60 11.09
N LEU A 525 12.16 30.28 10.69
CA LEU A 525 12.05 31.48 9.89
C LEU A 525 11.05 31.08 8.80
N PRO A 526 9.93 31.80 8.69
CA PRO A 526 8.85 31.35 7.85
C PRO A 526 9.44 31.11 6.47
N CYS A 527 9.11 29.98 5.85
CA CYS A 527 9.73 29.58 4.59
C CYS A 527 9.54 30.60 3.45
N ARG A 528 8.71 31.62 3.70
CA ARG A 528 8.51 32.87 2.96
C ARG A 528 8.09 33.97 3.92
N GLU A 529 8.20 35.22 3.47
CA GLU A 529 7.50 36.34 4.10
C GLU A 529 6.00 36.01 4.25
N THR A 530 5.49 36.13 5.48
CA THR A 530 4.09 35.91 5.81
C THR A 530 3.30 37.19 5.61
N PRO A 531 2.16 37.18 4.90
CA PRO A 531 1.27 38.32 4.90
C PRO A 531 0.75 38.58 6.32
N GLU A 532 0.44 39.83 6.64
CA GLU A 532 -0.24 40.12 7.89
C GLU A 532 -1.66 39.52 7.86
N TRP A 533 -2.01 38.79 8.92
CA TRP A 533 -3.28 38.04 8.98
C TRP A 533 -4.42 38.90 9.54
N ASN A 534 -4.69 40.04 8.90
CA ASN A 534 -5.70 40.99 9.36
C ASN A 534 -6.69 41.38 8.25
N ILE A 535 -7.82 41.98 8.66
CA ILE A 535 -8.90 42.38 7.74
C ILE A 535 -8.41 43.44 6.74
N GLN A 536 -7.47 44.29 7.14
CA GLN A 536 -6.93 45.36 6.30
C GLN A 536 -6.15 44.77 5.11
N THR A 537 -5.24 43.85 5.37
CA THR A 537 -4.49 43.11 4.34
C THR A 537 -5.43 42.34 3.41
N MET A 538 -6.46 41.71 3.96
CA MET A 538 -7.49 41.02 3.15
C MET A 538 -8.19 41.99 2.19
N LYS A 539 -8.57 43.18 2.66
CA LYS A 539 -9.20 44.23 1.84
C LYS A 539 -8.25 44.73 0.76
N GLU A 540 -7.00 45.04 1.11
CA GLU A 540 -5.99 45.51 0.16
C GLU A 540 -5.72 44.50 -0.96
N LEU A 541 -5.58 43.21 -0.61
CA LEU A 541 -5.42 42.15 -1.59
C LEU A 541 -6.67 41.99 -2.47
N LYS A 542 -7.87 42.06 -1.89
CA LYS A 542 -9.12 41.98 -2.64
C LYS A 542 -9.24 43.15 -3.61
N ASP A 543 -8.95 44.35 -3.13
CA ASP A 543 -8.94 45.60 -3.88
C ASP A 543 -7.95 45.56 -5.05
N PHE A 544 -6.75 45.03 -4.84
CA PHE A 544 -5.78 44.79 -5.92
C PHE A 544 -6.39 43.91 -7.01
N VAL A 545 -6.98 42.76 -6.64
CA VAL A 545 -7.57 41.83 -7.62
C VAL A 545 -8.78 42.45 -8.34
N VAL A 546 -9.55 43.31 -7.67
CA VAL A 546 -10.70 44.03 -8.28
C VAL A 546 -10.23 45.10 -9.26
N ARG A 547 -9.15 45.82 -8.94
CA ARG A 547 -8.61 46.91 -9.78
C ARG A 547 -7.61 46.45 -10.83
N TYR A 548 -7.20 45.18 -10.81
CA TYR A 548 -6.27 44.63 -11.77
C TYR A 548 -6.78 44.83 -13.22
N GLU A 549 -5.93 45.38 -14.06
CA GLU A 549 -6.11 45.47 -15.51
C GLU A 549 -4.87 44.91 -16.21
N PRO A 550 -5.01 44.09 -17.28
CA PRO A 550 -3.87 43.59 -18.04
C PRO A 550 -3.11 44.71 -18.75
N LEU A 551 -1.88 44.44 -19.23
CA LEU A 551 -1.08 45.42 -19.98
C LEU A 551 -1.89 46.11 -21.09
N GLU A 552 -1.88 47.45 -21.05
CA GLU A 552 -2.65 48.30 -21.98
C GLU A 552 -2.16 48.13 -23.42
N GLU A 553 -0.86 47.93 -23.61
CA GLU A 553 -0.17 47.84 -24.90
C GLU A 553 -0.69 46.68 -25.77
N ILE A 554 -1.09 45.57 -25.13
CA ILE A 554 -1.54 44.35 -25.83
C ILE A 554 -3.06 44.37 -26.06
N ASN A 555 -3.77 45.32 -25.45
CA ASN A 555 -5.21 45.56 -25.62
C ASN A 555 -6.07 44.29 -25.40
N ILE A 556 -5.77 43.51 -24.37
CA ILE A 556 -6.58 42.36 -23.97
C ILE A 556 -7.52 42.71 -22.82
N GLN A 557 -8.73 42.18 -22.86
CA GLN A 557 -9.74 42.51 -21.84
C GLN A 557 -9.60 41.70 -20.55
N GLU A 558 -9.09 40.47 -20.64
CA GLU A 558 -9.02 39.52 -19.52
C GLU A 558 -7.86 38.54 -19.71
N VAL A 559 -7.15 38.21 -18.63
CA VAL A 559 -6.13 37.13 -18.64
C VAL A 559 -6.75 35.76 -18.37
N ASN A 560 -6.17 34.69 -18.88
CA ASN A 560 -6.64 33.31 -18.72
C ASN A 560 -5.67 32.46 -17.89
N ILE A 561 -6.15 31.91 -16.77
CA ILE A 561 -5.42 31.04 -15.86
C ILE A 561 -5.91 29.61 -16.03
N LEU A 562 -5.05 28.66 -16.42
CA LEU A 562 -5.41 27.26 -16.61
C LEU A 562 -5.08 26.42 -15.37
N LEU A 563 -6.05 25.61 -14.90
CA LEU A 563 -5.81 24.62 -13.84
C LEU A 563 -5.61 23.22 -14.43
N LEU A 564 -4.47 22.59 -14.14
CA LEU A 564 -4.14 21.21 -14.52
C LEU A 564 -3.82 20.39 -13.27
N GLY A 565 -4.17 19.12 -13.20
CA GLY A 565 -3.84 18.30 -12.01
C GLY A 565 -4.62 17.00 -11.91
N GLN A 566 -4.26 16.14 -10.95
CA GLN A 566 -4.92 14.85 -10.74
C GLN A 566 -6.43 14.99 -10.45
N VAL A 567 -7.19 13.91 -10.65
CA VAL A 567 -8.57 13.81 -10.17
C VAL A 567 -8.57 13.94 -8.64
N GLY A 568 -9.51 14.72 -8.09
CA GLY A 568 -9.59 14.94 -6.65
C GLY A 568 -8.60 15.96 -6.07
N ALA A 569 -7.70 16.56 -6.88
CA ALA A 569 -6.72 17.54 -6.38
C ALA A 569 -7.31 18.84 -5.82
N GLY A 570 -8.61 19.10 -6.02
CA GLY A 570 -9.25 20.35 -5.58
C GLY A 570 -9.23 21.50 -6.60
N LYS A 571 -9.09 21.23 -7.90
CA LYS A 571 -9.16 22.25 -8.98
C LYS A 571 -10.47 23.05 -8.93
N SER A 572 -11.61 22.36 -9.03
CA SER A 572 -12.94 22.99 -9.00
C SER A 572 -13.25 23.60 -7.62
N SER A 573 -12.73 23.02 -6.54
CA SER A 573 -12.84 23.57 -5.17
C SER A 573 -12.10 24.90 -5.02
N PHE A 574 -10.96 25.08 -5.69
CA PHE A 574 -10.23 26.35 -5.74
C PHE A 574 -11.04 27.43 -6.47
N ILE A 575 -11.68 27.08 -7.60
CA ILE A 575 -12.58 27.99 -8.32
C ILE A 575 -13.76 28.40 -7.44
N ASN A 576 -14.36 27.47 -6.71
CA ASN A 576 -15.45 27.76 -5.78
C ASN A 576 -15.00 28.70 -4.66
N THR A 577 -13.80 28.46 -4.09
CA THR A 577 -13.21 29.31 -3.05
C THR A 577 -13.05 30.75 -3.53
N ILE A 578 -12.56 30.96 -4.76
CA ILE A 578 -12.44 32.28 -5.36
C ILE A 578 -13.80 32.92 -5.58
N ASN A 579 -14.77 32.19 -6.14
CA ASN A 579 -16.13 32.69 -6.31
C ASN A 579 -16.73 33.10 -4.96
N SER A 580 -16.49 32.35 -3.88
CA SER A 580 -17.02 32.67 -2.56
C SER A 580 -16.50 34.01 -2.02
N ILE A 581 -15.22 34.32 -2.23
CA ILE A 581 -14.60 35.58 -1.80
C ILE A 581 -15.26 36.81 -2.46
N PHE A 582 -15.55 36.70 -3.76
CA PHE A 582 -16.13 37.80 -4.55
C PHE A 582 -17.66 37.85 -4.50
N LYS A 583 -18.31 36.74 -4.19
CA LYS A 583 -19.76 36.67 -3.92
C LYS A 583 -20.11 37.15 -2.51
N GLY A 584 -19.21 36.95 -1.54
CA GLY A 584 -19.44 37.25 -0.12
C GLY A 584 -20.08 36.10 0.67
N GLU A 585 -20.33 34.95 0.05
CA GLU A 585 -20.92 33.76 0.66
C GLU A 585 -20.34 32.49 0.02
N ILE A 586 -20.46 31.35 0.71
CA ILE A 586 -19.99 30.05 0.19
C ILE A 586 -20.72 29.74 -1.14
N SER A 587 -19.95 29.30 -2.14
CA SER A 587 -20.38 29.12 -3.52
C SER A 587 -20.02 27.73 -4.00
N SER A 588 -20.89 27.13 -4.82
CA SER A 588 -20.66 25.83 -5.46
C SER A 588 -21.04 25.93 -6.94
N ARG A 589 -20.37 26.84 -7.66
CA ARG A 589 -20.64 27.12 -9.08
C ARG A 589 -19.92 26.14 -10.01
N ALA A 590 -18.70 25.73 -9.64
CA ALA A 590 -18.00 24.63 -10.29
C ALA A 590 -18.39 23.32 -9.60
N CYS A 591 -18.69 22.27 -10.37
CA CYS A 591 -19.07 20.97 -9.82
C CYS A 591 -17.88 20.34 -9.06
N SER A 592 -17.92 20.39 -7.73
CA SER A 592 -16.92 19.77 -6.84
C SER A 592 -17.57 18.67 -5.99
N GLY A 593 -16.92 17.51 -5.88
CA GLY A 593 -17.39 16.37 -5.10
C GLY A 593 -16.33 15.27 -4.96
N SER A 594 -16.54 14.33 -4.03
CA SER A 594 -15.64 13.22 -3.70
C SER A 594 -16.06 11.90 -4.36
N GLU A 595 -16.36 11.93 -5.66
CA GLU A 595 -16.67 10.71 -6.43
C GLU A 595 -15.41 10.14 -7.10
N GLU A 596 -15.33 8.82 -7.27
CA GLU A 596 -14.19 8.11 -7.89
C GLU A 596 -14.02 8.41 -9.40
N TYR A 597 -15.01 9.06 -10.02
CA TYR A 597 -15.08 9.41 -11.44
C TYR A 597 -14.79 10.89 -11.68
N CYS A 598 -14.20 11.25 -12.83
CA CYS A 598 -14.05 12.66 -13.22
C CYS A 598 -15.40 13.36 -13.25
N ILE A 599 -15.62 14.27 -12.30
CA ILE A 599 -16.82 15.13 -12.23
C ILE A 599 -16.78 16.15 -13.37
N THR A 600 -15.63 16.83 -13.52
CA THR A 600 -15.38 17.72 -14.66
C THR A 600 -15.12 16.89 -15.90
N LYS A 601 -16.08 16.82 -16.83
CA LYS A 601 -15.97 16.11 -18.12
C LYS A 601 -15.75 17.06 -19.31
N LYS A 602 -15.66 18.36 -19.05
CA LYS A 602 -15.58 19.43 -20.06
C LYS A 602 -14.50 20.43 -19.68
N PHE A 603 -13.91 21.06 -20.67
CA PHE A 603 -13.09 22.25 -20.50
C PHE A 603 -14.01 23.46 -20.25
N GLU A 604 -13.88 24.14 -19.12
CA GLU A 604 -14.79 25.21 -18.72
C GLU A 604 -14.03 26.50 -18.35
N LYS A 605 -14.40 27.62 -18.96
CA LYS A 605 -13.86 28.96 -18.70
C LYS A 605 -14.80 29.72 -17.75
N PHE A 606 -14.36 29.98 -16.53
CA PHE A 606 -15.12 30.69 -15.50
C PHE A 606 -14.74 32.16 -15.44
N ARG A 607 -15.70 33.04 -15.70
CA ARG A 607 -15.61 34.48 -15.37
C ARG A 607 -16.08 34.71 -13.94
N ILE A 608 -15.28 35.41 -13.16
CA ILE A 608 -15.58 35.74 -11.76
C ILE A 608 -16.26 37.11 -11.72
N ARG A 609 -17.40 37.19 -11.03
CA ARG A 609 -18.13 38.44 -10.83
C ARG A 609 -17.92 38.91 -9.41
N ASP A 610 -17.50 40.16 -9.25
CA ASP A 610 -17.55 40.81 -7.96
C ASP A 610 -18.95 41.36 -7.70
N HIS A 611 -19.60 40.84 -6.66
CA HIS A 611 -20.96 41.23 -6.32
C HIS A 611 -21.03 42.64 -5.72
N SER A 612 -19.91 43.15 -5.18
CA SER A 612 -19.86 44.51 -4.62
C SER A 612 -19.87 45.58 -5.70
N THR A 613 -19.03 45.45 -6.73
CA THR A 613 -19.01 46.36 -7.89
C THR A 613 -19.99 46.00 -9.01
N LYS A 614 -20.59 44.80 -8.94
CA LYS A 614 -21.46 44.19 -9.99
C LYS A 614 -20.76 43.96 -11.33
N LYS A 615 -19.44 44.12 -11.42
CA LYS A 615 -18.61 43.93 -12.63
C LYS A 615 -17.93 42.55 -12.65
N TYR A 616 -17.55 42.12 -13.84
CA TYR A 616 -16.67 40.95 -13.99
C TYR A 616 -15.22 41.39 -13.78
N LEU A 617 -14.45 40.53 -13.12
CA LEU A 617 -13.02 40.73 -12.94
C LEU A 617 -12.28 40.50 -14.26
N ARG A 618 -11.11 41.13 -14.42
CA ARG A 618 -10.29 41.08 -15.64
C ARG A 618 -9.48 39.78 -15.80
N PHE A 619 -9.99 38.67 -15.29
CA PHE A 619 -9.37 37.35 -15.47
C PHE A 619 -10.41 36.22 -15.54
N ARG A 620 -9.99 35.11 -16.15
CA ARG A 620 -10.74 33.86 -16.24
C ARG A 620 -9.94 32.73 -15.62
N ILE A 621 -10.64 31.81 -14.97
CA ILE A 621 -10.06 30.54 -14.53
C ILE A 621 -10.62 29.43 -15.40
N CYS A 622 -9.74 28.66 -16.01
CA CYS A 622 -10.09 27.57 -16.91
C CYS A 622 -9.87 26.23 -16.20
N ASP A 623 -10.97 25.48 -15.99
CA ASP A 623 -10.94 24.15 -15.39
C ASP A 623 -10.83 23.07 -16.47
N THR A 624 -10.09 22.01 -16.14
CA THR A 624 -9.89 20.83 -16.99
C THR A 624 -10.28 19.57 -16.21
N HIS A 625 -10.57 18.48 -16.92
CA HIS A 625 -10.74 17.20 -16.23
C HIS A 625 -9.44 16.75 -15.58
N GLY A 626 -9.55 16.05 -14.45
CA GLY A 626 -8.37 15.56 -13.76
C GLY A 626 -7.64 14.46 -14.53
N VAL A 627 -6.36 14.30 -14.23
CA VAL A 627 -5.54 13.18 -14.71
C VAL A 627 -5.70 11.96 -13.79
N LYS A 628 -5.94 10.77 -14.36
CA LYS A 628 -6.00 9.46 -13.66
C LYS A 628 -5.42 8.39 -14.58
N GLU A 629 -5.12 7.19 -14.07
CA GLU A 629 -4.72 6.07 -14.91
C GLU A 629 -5.77 5.77 -15.99
N GLY A 630 -5.32 5.74 -17.24
CA GLY A 630 -6.18 5.57 -18.42
C GLY A 630 -6.88 6.83 -18.91
N LEU A 631 -6.81 7.95 -18.18
CA LEU A 631 -7.44 9.23 -18.55
C LEU A 631 -6.42 10.38 -18.51
N PHE A 632 -5.86 10.68 -19.69
CA PHE A 632 -4.83 11.71 -19.88
C PHE A 632 -5.27 12.71 -20.94
N ILE A 633 -4.96 13.99 -20.73
CA ILE A 633 -5.07 14.99 -21.81
C ILE A 633 -3.93 14.68 -22.79
N ASN A 634 -4.28 14.44 -24.06
CA ASN A 634 -3.26 14.17 -25.07
C ASN A 634 -2.44 15.46 -25.35
N ARG A 635 -1.23 15.30 -25.90
CA ARG A 635 -0.32 16.43 -26.15
C ARG A 635 -0.91 17.49 -27.09
N MET A 636 -1.65 17.08 -28.12
CA MET A 636 -2.24 17.98 -29.12
C MET A 636 -3.37 18.81 -28.52
N ASP A 637 -4.29 18.17 -27.79
CA ASP A 637 -5.41 18.80 -27.13
C ASP A 637 -4.92 19.81 -26.08
N LEU A 638 -3.88 19.48 -25.32
CA LEU A 638 -3.26 20.43 -24.41
C LEU A 638 -2.67 21.62 -25.18
N GLY A 639 -2.01 21.37 -26.31
CA GLY A 639 -1.52 22.43 -27.20
C GLY A 639 -2.67 23.36 -27.63
N TYR A 640 -3.76 22.80 -28.16
CA TYR A 640 -4.94 23.57 -28.56
C TYR A 640 -5.60 24.34 -27.40
N ILE A 641 -5.53 23.85 -26.16
CA ILE A 641 -6.00 24.59 -24.98
C ILE A 641 -5.09 25.77 -24.69
N LEU A 642 -3.77 25.55 -24.64
CA LEU A 642 -2.79 26.57 -24.29
C LEU A 642 -2.76 27.69 -25.33
N ASP A 643 -2.88 27.32 -26.60
CA ASP A 643 -2.87 28.25 -27.73
C ASP A 643 -4.22 28.96 -27.92
N GLY A 644 -5.26 28.58 -27.18
CA GLY A 644 -6.57 29.26 -27.22
C GLY A 644 -7.52 28.79 -28.32
N HIS A 645 -7.18 27.73 -29.05
CA HIS A 645 -8.00 27.18 -30.14
C HIS A 645 -9.32 26.56 -29.68
N LEU A 646 -9.39 26.02 -28.45
CA LEU A 646 -10.58 25.30 -27.99
C LEU A 646 -11.66 26.22 -27.38
N PRO A 647 -12.94 26.03 -27.76
CA PRO A 647 -14.06 26.77 -27.19
C PRO A 647 -14.38 26.37 -25.76
N ASN A 648 -15.13 27.22 -25.07
CA ASN A 648 -15.71 26.88 -23.76
C ASN A 648 -16.67 25.67 -23.88
N TYR A 649 -16.72 24.84 -22.83
CA TYR A 649 -17.50 23.59 -22.74
C TYR A 649 -17.06 22.47 -23.69
N TYR A 650 -15.83 22.52 -24.21
CA TYR A 650 -15.28 21.45 -25.04
C TYR A 650 -15.27 20.11 -24.28
N LYS A 651 -15.81 19.06 -24.92
CA LYS A 651 -15.80 17.69 -24.40
C LYS A 651 -14.64 16.93 -25.02
N PHE A 652 -13.73 16.46 -24.17
CA PHE A 652 -12.62 15.62 -24.58
C PHE A 652 -13.17 14.27 -25.08
N GLN A 653 -12.76 13.85 -26.28
CA GLN A 653 -13.13 12.59 -26.90
C GLN A 653 -11.92 11.64 -26.93
N GLU A 654 -12.16 10.33 -27.05
CA GLU A 654 -11.08 9.30 -27.07
C GLU A 654 -10.14 9.40 -28.28
N PHE A 655 -10.48 10.20 -29.30
CA PHE A 655 -9.68 10.40 -30.51
C PHE A 655 -9.33 11.88 -30.68
N SER A 656 -8.09 12.15 -31.11
CA SER A 656 -7.49 13.49 -31.25
C SER A 656 -8.41 14.50 -31.93
N VAL A 657 -8.36 15.76 -31.46
CA VAL A 657 -9.06 16.90 -32.06
C VAL A 657 -8.81 16.92 -33.57
N LYS A 658 -9.87 16.74 -34.36
CA LYS A 658 -9.89 17.18 -35.77
C LYS A 658 -10.38 18.63 -35.78
N THR A 659 -9.85 19.43 -36.69
CA THR A 659 -10.20 20.85 -36.96
C THR A 659 -11.68 21.13 -37.21
N PHE A 660 -12.54 20.10 -37.23
CA PHE A 660 -14.00 20.20 -37.40
C PHE A 660 -14.78 20.38 -36.08
N THR A 661 -14.12 20.73 -34.97
CA THR A 661 -14.80 20.99 -33.70
C THR A 661 -15.60 22.29 -33.80
N LYS A 662 -16.91 22.25 -33.54
CA LYS A 662 -17.77 23.44 -33.56
C LYS A 662 -17.27 24.49 -32.56
N GLY A 663 -16.88 25.67 -33.06
CA GLY A 663 -16.33 26.76 -32.25
C GLY A 663 -14.81 26.73 -32.06
N PHE A 664 -14.10 25.87 -32.80
CA PHE A 664 -12.64 25.92 -32.87
C PHE A 664 -12.17 27.26 -33.47
N VAL A 665 -11.23 27.91 -32.80
CA VAL A 665 -10.66 29.19 -33.27
C VAL A 665 -9.44 28.86 -34.10
N GLU A 666 -9.46 29.10 -35.42
CA GLU A 666 -8.32 28.72 -36.29
C GLU A 666 -7.06 29.56 -36.03
N LYS A 667 -7.23 30.85 -35.74
CA LYS A 667 -6.13 31.78 -35.44
C LYS A 667 -6.44 32.54 -34.14
N PRO A 668 -6.07 31.97 -32.98
CA PRO A 668 -6.34 32.59 -31.70
C PRO A 668 -5.57 33.90 -31.53
N THR A 669 -6.23 34.89 -30.96
CA THR A 669 -5.60 36.13 -30.50
C THR A 669 -4.83 35.90 -29.19
N VAL A 670 -3.96 36.83 -28.80
CA VAL A 670 -3.23 36.75 -27.51
C VAL A 670 -4.21 36.58 -26.34
N GLY A 671 -5.33 37.31 -26.34
CA GLY A 671 -6.36 37.22 -25.29
C GLY A 671 -7.10 35.88 -25.21
N GLU A 672 -6.97 35.00 -26.20
CA GLU A 672 -7.54 33.65 -26.19
C GLU A 672 -6.58 32.59 -25.64
N LYS A 673 -5.28 32.87 -25.68
CA LYS A 673 -4.22 32.00 -25.15
C LYS A 673 -4.29 31.89 -23.62
N MET A 674 -3.66 30.86 -23.09
CA MET A 674 -3.44 30.72 -21.64
C MET A 674 -2.22 31.54 -21.24
N HIS A 675 -2.38 32.37 -20.21
CA HIS A 675 -1.35 33.32 -19.77
C HIS A 675 -0.56 32.75 -18.59
N VAL A 676 -1.19 31.93 -17.74
CA VAL A 676 -0.54 31.22 -16.63
C VAL A 676 -1.14 29.84 -16.45
N VAL A 677 -0.31 28.87 -16.08
CA VAL A 677 -0.73 27.50 -15.76
C VAL A 677 -0.45 27.15 -14.30
N ALA A 678 -1.48 26.69 -13.60
CA ALA A 678 -1.39 26.22 -12.23
C ALA A 678 -1.57 24.70 -12.15
N PHE A 679 -0.51 23.99 -11.77
CA PHE A 679 -0.53 22.56 -11.47
C PHE A 679 -1.07 22.31 -10.06
N VAL A 680 -2.29 21.79 -9.96
CA VAL A 680 -2.97 21.52 -8.70
C VAL A 680 -2.62 20.11 -8.20
N LEU A 681 -1.97 20.04 -7.04
CA LEU A 681 -1.54 18.81 -6.38
C LEU A 681 -2.15 18.68 -4.99
N ASP A 682 -2.54 17.47 -4.62
CA ASP A 682 -3.02 17.14 -3.29
C ASP A 682 -1.85 16.77 -2.37
N SER A 683 -1.65 17.55 -1.32
CA SER A 683 -0.56 17.35 -0.35
C SER A 683 -0.60 16.00 0.38
N THR A 684 -1.78 15.39 0.55
CA THR A 684 -1.94 14.08 1.21
C THR A 684 -1.52 12.90 0.34
N SER A 685 -1.54 13.08 -0.99
CA SER A 685 -1.31 12.01 -1.95
C SER A 685 0.04 12.07 -2.64
N LEU A 686 0.90 13.05 -2.30
CA LEU A 686 2.22 13.25 -2.92
C LEU A 686 3.12 12.01 -2.86
N ASP A 687 2.97 11.13 -1.85
CA ASP A 687 3.73 9.87 -1.72
C ASP A 687 3.20 8.74 -2.59
N PHE A 688 1.94 8.83 -3.00
CA PHE A 688 1.20 7.76 -3.65
C PHE A 688 0.91 8.05 -5.13
N LEU A 689 1.54 9.09 -5.70
CA LEU A 689 1.42 9.42 -7.11
C LEU A 689 2.00 8.29 -7.97
N SER A 690 1.15 7.66 -8.80
CA SER A 690 1.61 6.59 -9.68
C SER A 690 2.56 7.13 -10.76
N LYS A 691 3.49 6.28 -11.22
CA LYS A 691 4.46 6.64 -12.28
C LYS A 691 3.76 7.16 -13.55
N ASN A 692 2.57 6.64 -13.85
CA ASN A 692 1.78 7.07 -15.00
C ASN A 692 1.25 8.50 -14.86
N VAL A 693 0.73 8.87 -13.68
CA VAL A 693 0.25 10.23 -13.38
C VAL A 693 1.42 11.23 -13.38
N LEU A 694 2.56 10.87 -12.78
CA LEU A 694 3.77 11.69 -12.81
C LEU A 694 4.27 11.93 -14.24
N SER A 695 4.34 10.86 -15.05
CA SER A 695 4.73 10.96 -16.46
C SER A 695 3.80 11.90 -17.23
N ALA A 696 2.50 11.86 -16.96
CA ALA A 696 1.55 12.75 -17.61
C ALA A 696 1.73 14.21 -17.17
N LEU A 697 1.92 14.49 -15.88
CA LEU A 697 2.18 15.84 -15.37
C LEU A 697 3.46 16.43 -16.00
N TRP A 698 4.52 15.64 -16.12
CA TRP A 698 5.77 16.08 -16.78
C TRP A 698 5.58 16.34 -18.28
N LYS A 699 4.84 15.49 -18.99
CA LYS A 699 4.51 15.74 -20.39
C LYS A 699 3.73 17.03 -20.57
N MET A 700 2.73 17.27 -19.72
CA MET A 700 1.97 18.53 -19.76
C MET A 700 2.86 19.73 -19.48
N LYS A 701 3.72 19.64 -18.46
CA LYS A 701 4.69 20.70 -18.14
C LYS A 701 5.62 20.99 -19.32
N SER A 702 6.13 19.97 -20.01
CA SER A 702 6.97 20.17 -21.21
C SER A 702 6.28 21.06 -22.25
N VAL A 703 5.01 20.79 -22.54
CA VAL A 703 4.21 21.55 -23.53
C VAL A 703 3.98 23.00 -23.09
N VAL A 704 3.84 23.23 -21.78
CA VAL A 704 3.69 24.57 -21.17
C VAL A 704 5.00 25.36 -21.27
N VAL A 705 6.13 24.72 -20.94
CA VAL A 705 7.47 25.32 -21.02
C VAL A 705 7.85 25.62 -22.47
N GLU A 706 7.53 24.74 -23.42
CA GLU A 706 7.74 24.95 -24.86
C GLU A 706 7.05 26.21 -25.39
N ARG A 707 5.99 26.69 -24.72
CA ARG A 707 5.24 27.92 -25.07
C ARG A 707 5.67 29.15 -24.28
N GLY A 708 6.68 29.03 -23.40
CA GLY A 708 7.11 30.11 -22.54
C GLY A 708 6.06 30.55 -21.51
N ILE A 709 5.03 29.73 -21.24
CA ILE A 709 3.95 30.11 -20.32
C ILE A 709 4.43 29.94 -18.86
N PRO A 710 4.34 30.98 -18.02
CA PRO A 710 4.64 30.89 -16.60
C PRO A 710 3.75 29.85 -15.91
N HIS A 711 4.36 29.06 -15.03
CA HIS A 711 3.65 27.99 -14.35
C HIS A 711 4.04 27.85 -12.88
N VAL A 712 3.05 27.51 -12.07
CA VAL A 712 3.14 27.34 -10.62
C VAL A 712 2.52 26.02 -10.19
N VAL A 713 2.74 25.63 -8.94
CA VAL A 713 2.00 24.54 -8.30
C VAL A 713 1.07 25.11 -7.24
N LEU A 714 -0.20 24.72 -7.26
CA LEU A 714 -1.13 24.94 -6.16
C LEU A 714 -1.17 23.67 -5.31
N LEU A 715 -0.68 23.76 -4.08
CA LEU A 715 -0.65 22.64 -3.15
C LEU A 715 -1.89 22.72 -2.24
N THR A 716 -2.85 21.83 -2.44
CA THR A 716 -4.15 21.80 -1.76
C THR A 716 -4.16 20.80 -0.60
N HIS A 717 -5.25 20.80 0.18
CA HIS A 717 -5.48 19.91 1.32
C HIS A 717 -4.39 19.99 2.41
N ILE A 718 -3.72 21.14 2.52
CA ILE A 718 -2.63 21.37 3.48
C ILE A 718 -3.10 21.23 4.94
N ASP A 719 -4.39 21.42 5.18
CA ASP A 719 -5.07 21.20 6.44
C ASP A 719 -5.18 19.71 6.84
N LYS A 720 -5.05 18.78 5.89
CA LYS A 720 -5.10 17.33 6.14
C LYS A 720 -3.75 16.75 6.56
N ILE A 721 -2.63 17.41 6.22
CA ILE A 721 -1.27 17.01 6.61
C ILE A 721 -0.73 17.75 7.85
N CYS A 722 -1.35 18.87 8.22
CA CYS A 722 -0.99 19.65 9.39
C CYS A 722 -1.92 19.32 10.56
N TYR A 723 -1.44 18.46 11.48
CA TYR A 723 -2.19 18.00 12.66
C TYR A 723 -2.17 19.01 13.83
N LEU A 724 -1.31 20.03 13.78
CA LEU A 724 -1.25 21.11 14.76
C LEU A 724 -2.42 22.08 14.51
N GLU A 725 -3.48 21.94 15.29
CA GLU A 725 -4.71 22.76 15.25
C GLU A 725 -5.32 22.87 13.84
N ILE A 726 -6.24 21.95 13.56
CA ILE A 726 -7.00 21.65 12.32
C ILE A 726 -7.60 22.86 11.54
N ASP A 727 -7.38 24.12 11.95
CA ASP A 727 -7.90 25.32 11.29
C ASP A 727 -7.00 26.56 11.24
N ASN A 728 -5.76 26.55 11.75
CA ASN A 728 -4.94 27.77 11.76
C ASN A 728 -4.10 27.96 10.48
N VAL A 729 -4.74 28.55 9.46
CA VAL A 729 -4.11 28.95 8.18
C VAL A 729 -2.91 29.89 8.35
N GLN A 730 -2.78 30.58 9.48
CA GLN A 730 -1.68 31.52 9.72
C GLN A 730 -0.32 30.82 9.82
N LYS A 731 -0.31 29.54 10.20
CA LYS A 731 0.91 28.72 10.35
C LYS A 731 1.37 28.06 9.04
N VAL A 732 0.73 28.38 7.91
CA VAL A 732 1.01 27.72 6.60
C VAL A 732 2.47 27.84 6.18
N PHE A 733 3.14 28.96 6.48
CA PHE A 733 4.54 29.17 6.09
C PHE A 733 5.55 28.81 7.20
N THR A 734 5.11 28.43 8.40
CA THR A 734 5.99 28.06 9.52
C THR A 734 5.91 26.56 9.86
N SER A 735 4.86 25.88 9.40
CA SER A 735 4.60 24.46 9.68
C SER A 735 5.55 23.53 8.91
N ALA A 736 6.35 22.75 9.65
CA ALA A 736 7.31 21.81 9.08
C ALA A 736 6.68 20.71 8.17
N PRO A 737 5.50 20.13 8.49
CA PRO A 737 4.80 19.24 7.56
C PRO A 737 4.46 19.90 6.21
N ILE A 738 3.99 21.15 6.24
CA ILE A 738 3.63 21.90 5.02
C ILE A 738 4.89 22.25 4.23
N GLU A 739 5.96 22.68 4.89
CA GLU A 739 7.27 22.91 4.26
C GLU A 739 7.81 21.66 3.57
N THR A 740 7.71 20.49 4.22
CA THR A 740 8.12 19.22 3.64
C THR A 740 7.30 18.90 2.39
N ALA A 741 5.97 19.08 2.45
CA ALA A 741 5.10 18.88 1.31
C ALA A 741 5.39 19.87 0.15
N VAL A 742 5.72 21.12 0.46
CA VAL A 742 6.15 22.13 -0.51
C VAL A 742 7.43 21.72 -1.22
N ASN A 743 8.45 21.32 -0.46
CA ASN A 743 9.72 20.84 -1.00
C ASN A 743 9.52 19.61 -1.91
N LYS A 744 8.63 18.72 -1.49
CA LYS A 744 8.30 17.53 -2.24
C LYS A 744 7.58 17.85 -3.54
N ALA A 745 6.55 18.69 -3.50
CA ALA A 745 5.83 19.13 -4.69
C ALA A 745 6.75 19.85 -5.69
N ALA A 746 7.67 20.69 -5.21
CA ALA A 746 8.68 21.35 -6.02
C ALA A 746 9.56 20.34 -6.77
N ARG A 747 10.06 19.31 -6.07
CA ARG A 747 10.85 18.22 -6.67
C ARG A 747 10.03 17.38 -7.64
N THR A 748 8.78 17.07 -7.29
CA THR A 748 7.88 16.25 -8.10
C THR A 748 7.60 16.88 -9.46
N ILE A 749 7.31 18.17 -9.53
CA ILE A 749 7.04 18.87 -10.80
C ILE A 749 8.33 19.43 -11.43
N GLY A 750 9.38 19.61 -10.65
CA GLY A 750 10.68 20.16 -11.08
C GLY A 750 10.64 21.67 -11.26
N ILE A 751 10.04 22.41 -10.32
CA ILE A 751 9.96 23.88 -10.35
C ILE A 751 10.62 24.49 -9.12
N PRO A 752 11.02 25.77 -9.15
CA PRO A 752 11.57 26.45 -7.99
C PRO A 752 10.63 26.37 -6.80
N ARG A 753 11.19 26.21 -5.60
CA ARG A 753 10.41 26.14 -4.35
C ARG A 753 9.48 27.35 -4.22
N SER A 754 9.90 28.55 -4.64
CA SER A 754 9.13 29.80 -4.63
C SER A 754 7.83 29.75 -5.45
N HIS A 755 7.72 28.85 -6.44
CA HIS A 755 6.57 28.72 -7.33
C HIS A 755 5.54 27.67 -6.84
N VAL A 756 5.77 27.05 -5.68
CA VAL A 756 4.78 26.18 -5.03
C VAL A 756 3.95 27.00 -4.04
N LEU A 757 2.66 27.13 -4.26
CA LEU A 757 1.76 27.98 -3.47
C LEU A 757 0.81 27.08 -2.66
N PRO A 758 1.01 26.95 -1.34
CA PRO A 758 0.07 26.29 -0.45
C PRO A 758 -1.26 27.04 -0.42
N VAL A 759 -2.37 26.33 -0.60
CA VAL A 759 -3.73 26.89 -0.55
C VAL A 759 -4.65 26.02 0.29
N LYS A 760 -5.61 26.65 0.97
CA LYS A 760 -6.74 25.99 1.64
C LYS A 760 -8.03 26.39 0.93
N ASN A 761 -8.81 25.41 0.52
CA ASN A 761 -10.12 25.61 -0.08
C ASN A 761 -11.22 25.56 0.98
N TYR A 762 -12.35 26.23 0.75
CA TYR A 762 -13.54 26.04 1.57
C TYR A 762 -14.12 24.64 1.32
N GLU A 763 -14.22 23.83 2.38
CA GLU A 763 -14.75 22.46 2.33
C GLU A 763 -15.79 22.23 3.44
N LYS A 764 -15.39 22.45 4.70
CA LYS A 764 -16.24 22.26 5.89
C LYS A 764 -16.85 23.55 6.43
N GLU A 765 -16.28 24.69 6.08
CA GLU A 765 -16.71 25.98 6.57
C GLU A 765 -18.03 26.43 5.94
N THR A 766 -18.94 26.92 6.77
CA THR A 766 -20.22 27.51 6.34
C THR A 766 -20.13 29.02 6.13
N LEU A 767 -19.09 29.66 6.68
CA LEU A 767 -18.85 31.10 6.62
C LEU A 767 -17.44 31.40 6.11
N LEU A 768 -17.29 32.55 5.43
CA LEU A 768 -16.00 33.03 4.97
C LEU A 768 -15.07 33.32 6.16
N LYS A 769 -13.84 32.82 6.09
CA LYS A 769 -12.77 33.07 7.06
C LYS A 769 -11.72 34.00 6.45
N THR A 770 -11.36 35.07 7.17
CA THR A 770 -10.38 36.08 6.75
C THR A 770 -9.04 35.46 6.33
N ASN A 771 -8.54 34.48 7.08
CA ASN A 771 -7.23 33.87 6.79
C ASN A 771 -7.25 33.04 5.50
N ILE A 772 -8.34 32.31 5.21
CA ILE A 772 -8.49 31.57 3.95
C ILE A 772 -8.54 32.55 2.77
N ASN A 773 -9.25 33.67 2.94
CA ASN A 773 -9.32 34.72 1.92
C ASN A 773 -7.94 35.33 1.64
N ILE A 774 -7.18 35.70 2.68
CA ILE A 774 -5.82 36.25 2.52
C ILE A 774 -4.92 35.29 1.75
N LEU A 775 -4.91 34.00 2.11
CA LEU A 775 -4.08 33.01 1.44
C LEU A 775 -4.45 32.85 -0.04
N THR A 776 -5.75 32.79 -0.33
CA THR A 776 -6.26 32.65 -1.70
C THR A 776 -6.01 33.91 -2.54
N LEU A 777 -6.23 35.09 -1.98
CA LEU A 777 -6.00 36.37 -2.67
C LEU A 777 -4.50 36.63 -2.91
N THR A 778 -3.64 36.24 -1.98
CA THR A 778 -2.18 36.29 -2.16
C THR A 778 -1.74 35.39 -3.31
N THR A 779 -2.34 34.19 -3.42
CA THR A 779 -2.11 33.27 -4.53
C THR A 779 -2.59 33.87 -5.85
N LEU A 780 -3.78 34.46 -5.88
CA LEU A 780 -4.31 35.13 -7.07
C LEU A 780 -3.45 36.30 -7.53
N ARG A 781 -3.03 37.18 -6.61
CA ARG A 781 -2.11 38.27 -6.93
C ARG A 781 -0.86 37.77 -7.65
N ARG A 782 -0.26 36.68 -7.15
CA ARG A 782 0.92 36.06 -7.77
C ARG A 782 0.64 35.50 -9.17
N LEU A 783 -0.51 34.84 -9.35
CA LEU A 783 -0.93 34.33 -10.66
C LEU A 783 -1.16 35.46 -11.66
N LEU A 784 -1.72 36.60 -11.24
CA LEU A 784 -1.94 37.75 -12.12
C LEU A 784 -0.62 38.42 -12.51
N MET A 785 0.30 38.60 -11.56
CA MET A 785 1.63 39.14 -11.87
C MET A 785 2.39 38.25 -12.87
N PHE A 786 2.34 36.93 -12.72
CA PHE A 786 2.92 36.03 -13.72
C PHE A 786 2.20 36.08 -15.08
N ALA A 787 0.93 36.48 -15.13
CA ALA A 787 0.26 36.70 -16.41
C ALA A 787 0.79 37.95 -17.09
N ASP A 788 1.07 39.01 -16.33
CA ASP A 788 1.69 40.24 -16.85
C ASP A 788 3.10 39.96 -17.38
N ASP A 789 3.93 39.19 -16.66
CA ASP A 789 5.25 38.77 -17.15
C ASP A 789 5.16 38.05 -18.51
N PHE A 790 4.14 37.20 -18.71
CA PHE A 790 3.92 36.54 -20.00
C PHE A 790 3.54 37.54 -21.10
N LEU A 791 2.67 38.49 -20.77
CA LEU A 791 2.22 39.54 -21.68
C LEU A 791 3.39 40.42 -22.12
N GLU A 792 4.22 40.90 -21.18
CA GLU A 792 5.43 41.68 -21.49
C GLU A 792 6.33 40.94 -22.49
N ASN A 793 6.61 39.66 -22.25
CA ASN A 793 7.41 38.84 -23.17
C ASN A 793 6.77 38.70 -24.57
N GLN A 794 5.43 38.65 -24.66
CA GLN A 794 4.74 38.63 -25.96
C GLN A 794 4.84 39.97 -26.69
N ASN A 795 4.70 41.08 -25.96
CA ASN A 795 4.84 42.43 -26.52
C ASN A 795 6.25 42.66 -27.08
N ASP A 796 7.29 42.27 -26.33
CA ASP A 796 8.67 42.38 -26.77
C ASP A 796 8.93 41.58 -28.06
N GLN A 797 8.41 40.34 -28.13
CA GLN A 797 8.49 39.52 -29.34
C GLN A 797 7.75 40.13 -30.53
N GLU A 798 6.58 40.73 -30.32
CA GLU A 798 5.85 41.41 -31.40
C GLU A 798 6.60 42.65 -31.89
N GLN A 799 7.23 43.41 -31.00
CA GLN A 799 8.04 44.58 -31.36
C GLN A 799 9.32 44.20 -32.11
N GLU A 800 10.03 43.15 -31.69
CA GLU A 800 11.21 42.65 -32.41
C GLU A 800 10.84 42.14 -33.81
N ASN A 801 9.75 41.39 -33.93
CA ASN A 801 9.27 40.89 -35.23
C ASN A 801 8.78 42.02 -36.16
N ALA A 802 8.32 43.14 -35.63
CA ALA A 802 7.92 44.31 -36.43
C ALA A 802 9.12 45.14 -36.94
N GLN A 803 10.31 44.92 -36.39
CA GLN A 803 11.55 45.59 -36.82
C GLN A 803 12.33 44.82 -37.90
N ILE A 804 11.95 43.56 -38.17
CA ILE A 804 12.50 42.69 -39.23
C ILE A 804 11.60 42.76 -40.46
#